data_AF-A0A953BK99-F1
#
_entry.id   AF-A0A953BK99-F1
#
_cell.length_a   1.000
_cell.length_b   1.000
_cell.length_c   1.000
_cell.angle_alpha   90.00
_cell.angle_beta   90.00
_cell.angle_gamma   90.00
#
_symmetry.space_group_name_H-M   'P 1'
#
loop_
_entity.id
_entity.type
_entity.pdbx_description
1 polymer ?
#
loop_
_entity_poly.entity_id
_entity_poly.type
_entity_poly.pdbx_seq_one_letter_code
_entity_poly.pdbx_strand_id
1 'polypeptide(L)'
;MVKVINKYRQYMLVAFGVVLMVAFIVPQANQLFIGDQLSRKVATVKGSSVTAADMNRARNEYDVLRSLLDPIGLRFDLAKELFGAENERHWLLLSRAAQDGGFMATLDDGKQFAKDLRDGLLVPQLAKGAALQRNPFLRQAPQYLDMLANQELSDPVKRKAIEEEAGKRMDIAVAQASRTAHVSDRDVQLALAKANAIGRMQTAWREAHRVSDKRALLEADESGDVVYVDQTLMLAKVIAPLGAPPSPELVQKLFNEFKDVKRGDGDHGFGYRLPARIKLEWMTIDRAAIAASVVLDPVEVNKYWRQNRDKFPGDFAAERTRVEDELREQRVESILSTIDKAVKAETIRMLGKIETKGGYRVLPPDWLSRMPRMEQLAQLTVTNAKEIGGVTIPLPQVVVKSDQFLTRAELTGIAGIGDSVVRVGSKQFPLPELAFRVREIAGNDSDVTIQVGVPFDTYAQDSQGNRYYFIVLEARKDEPPANLEEVRAQVEIDAKALDQFDKLSAQAELMRTIATTEGLDGVARYFTQAFPGASAPVQRRKIAVTANNIQGADSTFNQPEYREAVMNAAKKLDPLKPIIDYPADDRTLAIVMPKPLTVAIVQLIGRAPVSVERMRNEADSFGAIYAAKELPMKSMRDAFGYSAMRDRMKFVDLTRGSDEEESPAQTPATSPAPVTTPSQPAEHAESPTPSPAG
;
A
#
# COMPACT_ATOMS: atom_id res chain seq x y z
N MET A 1 22.77 -74.73 26.56
CA MET A 1 21.74 -73.95 25.82
C MET A 1 21.51 -74.41 24.38
N VAL A 2 22.53 -74.80 23.61
CA VAL A 2 22.39 -75.20 22.19
C VAL A 2 21.47 -76.42 21.95
N LYS A 3 21.42 -77.39 22.89
CA LYS A 3 20.53 -78.57 22.79
C LYS A 3 19.03 -78.24 22.89
N VAL A 4 18.67 -77.19 23.64
CA VAL A 4 17.26 -76.76 23.78
C VAL A 4 16.80 -76.06 22.50
N ILE A 5 17.66 -75.22 21.91
CA ILE A 5 17.36 -74.53 20.65
C ILE A 5 17.15 -75.53 19.50
N ASN A 6 17.97 -76.59 19.42
CA ASN A 6 17.77 -77.61 18.38
C ASN A 6 16.50 -78.45 18.58
N LYS A 7 16.11 -78.73 19.83
CA LYS A 7 14.88 -79.49 20.14
C LYS A 7 13.61 -78.72 19.77
N TYR A 8 13.63 -77.39 19.87
CA TYR A 8 12.47 -76.54 19.61
C TYR A 8 12.57 -75.71 18.32
N ARG A 9 13.56 -75.96 17.47
CA ARG A 9 13.79 -75.19 16.23
C ARG A 9 12.55 -75.15 15.33
N GLN A 10 11.85 -76.27 15.14
CA GLN A 10 10.61 -76.30 14.35
C GLN A 10 9.49 -75.50 15.01
N TYR A 11 9.31 -75.63 16.33
CA TYR A 11 8.28 -74.90 17.06
C TYR A 11 8.54 -73.39 17.09
N MET A 12 9.80 -72.95 17.23
CA MET A 12 10.17 -71.54 17.15
C MET A 12 9.97 -70.98 15.74
N LEU A 13 10.26 -71.75 14.69
CA LEU A 13 10.08 -71.29 13.31
C LEU A 13 8.60 -71.12 12.96
N VAL A 14 7.72 -72.01 13.44
CA VAL A 14 6.27 -71.87 13.31
C VAL A 14 5.75 -70.68 14.13
N ALA A 15 6.19 -70.52 15.39
CA ALA A 15 5.77 -69.40 16.23
C ALA A 15 6.21 -68.04 15.66
N PHE A 16 7.46 -67.91 15.22
CA PHE A 16 7.93 -66.69 14.56
C PHE A 16 7.24 -66.46 13.20
N GLY A 17 6.98 -67.52 12.42
CA GLY A 17 6.26 -67.40 11.15
C GLY A 17 4.83 -66.88 11.32
N VAL A 18 4.12 -67.33 12.35
CA VAL A 18 2.76 -66.85 12.67
C VAL A 18 2.80 -65.41 13.18
N VAL A 19 3.72 -65.07 14.09
CA VAL A 19 3.87 -63.69 14.58
C VAL A 19 4.24 -62.74 13.45
N LEU A 20 5.08 -63.17 12.51
CA LEU A 20 5.47 -62.37 11.35
C LEU A 20 4.31 -62.18 10.36
N MET A 21 3.49 -63.21 10.10
CA MET A 21 2.26 -63.06 9.31
C MET A 21 1.27 -62.11 9.98
N VAL A 22 1.06 -62.21 11.29
CA VAL A 22 0.17 -61.30 12.03
C VAL A 22 0.73 -59.86 11.99
N ALA A 23 2.04 -59.67 12.16
CA ALA A 23 2.68 -58.36 12.10
C ALA A 23 2.58 -57.70 10.71
N PHE A 24 2.51 -58.48 9.63
CA PHE A 24 2.32 -57.96 8.27
C PHE A 24 0.85 -57.75 7.88
N ILE A 25 -0.08 -58.51 8.46
CA ILE A 25 -1.52 -58.38 8.18
C ILE A 25 -2.17 -57.25 8.98
N VAL A 26 -1.75 -57.02 10.23
CA VAL A 26 -2.33 -55.99 11.11
C VAL A 26 -2.26 -54.56 10.53
N PRO A 27 -1.17 -54.12 9.88
CA PRO A 27 -1.12 -52.80 9.25
C PRO A 27 -2.12 -52.65 8.09
N GLN A 28 -2.32 -53.70 7.28
CA GLN A 28 -3.27 -53.68 6.16
C GLN A 28 -4.73 -53.78 6.64
N ALA A 29 -4.99 -54.55 7.70
CA ALA A 29 -6.30 -54.61 8.33
C ALA A 29 -6.67 -53.25 8.98
N ASN A 30 -5.73 -52.57 9.63
CA ASN A 30 -5.97 -51.24 10.21
C ASN A 30 -6.32 -50.19 9.13
N GLN A 31 -5.76 -50.28 7.92
CA GLN A 31 -6.14 -49.39 6.82
C GLN A 31 -7.54 -49.67 6.25
N LEU A 32 -8.05 -50.90 6.37
CA LEU A 32 -9.41 -51.27 5.96
C LEU A 32 -10.47 -50.90 7.01
N PHE A 33 -10.12 -50.85 8.30
CA PHE A 33 -11.04 -50.46 9.38
C PHE A 33 -11.07 -48.95 9.65
N ILE A 34 -10.04 -48.20 9.25
CA ILE A 34 -10.10 -46.74 9.21
C ILE A 34 -10.81 -46.38 7.91
N GLY A 35 -12.15 -46.34 7.94
CA GLY A 35 -12.97 -45.94 6.79
C GLY A 35 -12.47 -44.65 6.14
N ASP A 36 -12.71 -44.51 4.83
CA ASP A 36 -12.17 -43.42 4.00
C ASP A 36 -12.27 -42.06 4.72
N GLN A 37 -11.13 -41.55 5.18
CA GLN A 37 -11.04 -40.34 5.99
C GLN A 37 -11.62 -39.13 5.26
N LEU A 38 -11.66 -39.16 3.92
CA LEU A 38 -12.22 -38.12 3.08
C LEU A 38 -13.75 -38.06 3.14
N SER A 39 -14.41 -39.18 3.41
CA SER A 39 -15.88 -39.26 3.55
C SER A 39 -16.38 -38.80 4.91
N ARG A 40 -15.48 -38.60 5.89
CA ARG A 40 -15.84 -38.15 7.23
C ARG A 40 -16.53 -36.79 7.15
N LYS A 41 -17.70 -36.67 7.80
CA LYS A 41 -18.42 -35.41 7.98
C LYS A 41 -17.62 -34.49 8.91
N VAL A 42 -17.22 -33.32 8.40
CA VAL A 42 -16.43 -32.32 9.14
C VAL A 42 -17.23 -31.07 9.47
N ALA A 43 -18.29 -30.80 8.72
CA ALA A 43 -19.17 -29.66 8.96
C ALA A 43 -20.59 -29.92 8.46
N THR A 44 -21.50 -29.00 8.77
CA THR A 44 -22.80 -28.88 8.09
C THR A 44 -23.05 -27.47 7.59
N VAL A 45 -23.70 -27.35 6.43
CA VAL A 45 -24.15 -26.08 5.83
C VAL A 45 -25.64 -26.23 5.51
N LYS A 46 -26.51 -25.43 6.13
CA LYS A 46 -27.98 -25.52 6.00
C LYS A 46 -28.51 -26.97 6.16
N GLY A 47 -27.93 -27.74 7.08
CA GLY A 47 -28.28 -29.14 7.31
C GLY A 47 -27.64 -30.16 6.35
N SER A 48 -27.06 -29.73 5.23
CA SER A 48 -26.28 -30.60 4.34
C SER A 48 -24.93 -30.93 4.97
N SER A 49 -24.48 -32.18 4.89
CA SER A 49 -23.15 -32.58 5.35
C SER A 49 -22.04 -32.06 4.43
N VAL A 50 -21.01 -31.47 5.02
CA VAL A 50 -19.74 -31.16 4.37
C VAL A 50 -18.74 -32.24 4.78
N THR A 51 -18.19 -32.94 3.78
CA THR A 51 -17.19 -34.00 4.01
C THR A 51 -15.78 -33.42 4.07
N ALA A 52 -14.82 -34.17 4.61
CA ALA A 52 -13.41 -33.79 4.60
C ALA A 52 -12.89 -33.59 3.16
N ALA A 53 -13.38 -34.35 2.19
CA ALA A 53 -13.11 -34.15 0.77
C ALA A 53 -13.54 -32.76 0.28
N ASP A 54 -14.74 -32.31 0.66
CA ASP A 54 -15.25 -31.00 0.26
C ASP A 54 -14.41 -29.87 0.85
N MET A 55 -13.98 -30.02 2.11
CA MET A 55 -13.13 -29.03 2.76
C MET A 55 -11.72 -28.99 2.16
N ASN A 56 -11.13 -30.14 1.86
CA ASN A 56 -9.85 -30.20 1.14
C ASN A 56 -9.96 -29.57 -0.25
N ARG A 57 -11.07 -29.79 -0.97
CA ARG A 57 -11.32 -29.12 -2.25
C ARG A 57 -11.41 -27.60 -2.07
N ALA A 58 -12.18 -27.12 -1.10
CA ALA A 58 -12.28 -25.68 -0.82
C ALA A 58 -10.94 -25.06 -0.43
N ARG A 59 -10.11 -25.78 0.33
CA ARG A 59 -8.75 -25.38 0.65
C ARG A 59 -7.87 -25.27 -0.58
N ASN A 60 -7.87 -26.29 -1.44
CA ASN A 60 -7.08 -26.25 -2.66
C ASN A 60 -7.52 -25.11 -3.59
N GLU A 61 -8.83 -24.87 -3.73
CA GLU A 61 -9.37 -23.75 -4.51
C GLU A 61 -8.94 -22.39 -3.93
N TYR A 62 -8.99 -22.24 -2.60
CA TYR A 62 -8.51 -21.04 -1.91
C TYR A 62 -7.00 -20.82 -2.14
N ASP A 63 -6.19 -21.87 -1.99
CA ASP A 63 -4.73 -21.82 -2.18
C ASP A 63 -4.35 -21.53 -3.64
N VAL A 64 -5.10 -22.05 -4.61
CA VAL A 64 -4.95 -21.69 -6.04
C VAL A 64 -5.12 -20.19 -6.22
N LEU A 65 -6.22 -19.61 -5.73
CA LEU A 65 -6.51 -18.18 -5.92
C LEU A 65 -5.52 -17.29 -5.18
N ARG A 66 -5.13 -17.68 -3.97
CA ARG A 66 -4.14 -16.97 -3.16
C ARG A 66 -2.77 -16.90 -3.85
N SER A 67 -2.35 -17.99 -4.50
CA SER A 67 -1.03 -18.14 -5.11
C SER A 67 -0.98 -17.79 -6.61
N LEU A 68 -2.13 -17.56 -7.26
CA LEU A 68 -2.21 -17.47 -8.72
C LEU A 68 -1.27 -16.42 -9.32
N LEU A 69 -1.16 -15.25 -8.69
CA LEU A 69 -0.43 -14.10 -9.23
C LEU A 69 1.00 -13.95 -8.67
N ASP A 70 1.38 -14.77 -7.68
CA ASP A 70 2.74 -14.79 -7.13
C ASP A 70 3.83 -15.08 -8.18
N PRO A 71 3.65 -16.03 -9.13
CA PRO A 71 4.64 -16.37 -10.15
C PRO A 71 5.09 -15.20 -11.03
N ILE A 72 4.19 -14.24 -11.21
CA ILE A 72 4.38 -13.08 -12.07
C ILE A 72 4.76 -11.82 -11.27
N GLY A 73 5.12 -12.00 -9.99
CA GLY A 73 5.61 -10.96 -9.10
C GLY A 73 4.52 -10.11 -8.46
N LEU A 74 3.25 -10.47 -8.64
CA LEU A 74 2.11 -9.73 -8.08
C LEU A 74 1.62 -10.45 -6.82
N ARG A 75 2.08 -9.98 -5.66
CA ARG A 75 1.63 -10.47 -4.35
C ARG A 75 0.24 -9.95 -4.03
N PHE A 76 -0.75 -10.52 -4.69
CA PHE A 76 -2.15 -10.12 -4.57
C PHE A 76 -2.98 -11.38 -4.31
N ASP A 77 -3.44 -11.52 -3.06
CA ASP A 77 -4.29 -12.63 -2.65
C ASP A 77 -5.69 -12.42 -3.25
N LEU A 78 -5.96 -13.01 -4.42
CA LEU A 78 -7.22 -12.80 -5.14
C LEU A 78 -8.43 -13.17 -4.29
N ALA A 79 -8.33 -14.26 -3.51
CA ALA A 79 -9.42 -14.73 -2.68
C ALA A 79 -9.81 -13.67 -1.64
N LYS A 80 -8.82 -13.09 -0.96
CA LYS A 80 -9.03 -12.09 0.06
C LYS A 80 -9.34 -10.70 -0.50
N GLU A 81 -8.54 -10.22 -1.44
CA GLU A 81 -8.59 -8.82 -1.91
C GLU A 81 -9.79 -8.55 -2.81
N LEU A 82 -10.18 -9.49 -3.68
CA LEU A 82 -11.34 -9.29 -4.57
C LEU A 82 -12.64 -9.77 -3.95
N PHE A 83 -12.61 -10.87 -3.19
CA PHE A 83 -13.83 -11.55 -2.75
C PHE A 83 -14.04 -11.53 -1.24
N GLY A 84 -13.07 -11.04 -0.45
CA GLY A 84 -13.16 -10.99 1.00
C GLY A 84 -13.07 -12.37 1.68
N ALA A 85 -12.61 -13.40 0.98
CA ALA A 85 -12.44 -14.73 1.57
C ALA A 85 -11.24 -14.72 2.53
N GLU A 86 -11.47 -15.09 3.79
CA GLU A 86 -10.45 -15.01 4.85
C GLU A 86 -9.71 -16.33 5.06
N ASN A 87 -10.35 -17.44 4.69
CA ASN A 87 -9.87 -18.81 4.84
C ASN A 87 -10.70 -19.78 3.98
N GLU A 88 -10.32 -21.05 3.98
CA GLU A 88 -10.95 -22.13 3.20
C GLU A 88 -12.42 -22.38 3.56
N ARG A 89 -12.80 -22.20 4.84
CA ARG A 89 -14.19 -22.33 5.27
C ARG A 89 -15.02 -21.18 4.72
N HIS A 90 -14.50 -19.97 4.80
CA HIS A 90 -15.16 -18.79 4.24
C HIS A 90 -15.35 -18.93 2.73
N TRP A 91 -14.33 -19.40 2.03
CA TRP A 91 -14.40 -19.72 0.60
C TRP A 91 -15.50 -20.75 0.28
N LEU A 92 -15.61 -21.82 1.07
CA LEU A 92 -16.69 -22.81 0.91
C LEU A 92 -18.07 -22.16 1.07
N LEU A 93 -18.26 -21.29 2.06
CA LEU A 93 -19.54 -20.63 2.31
C LEU A 93 -19.91 -19.66 1.19
N LEU A 94 -18.95 -18.87 0.71
CA LEU A 94 -19.17 -17.95 -0.42
C LEU A 94 -19.51 -18.70 -1.70
N SER A 95 -18.74 -19.73 -2.04
CA SER A 95 -18.99 -20.54 -3.24
C SER A 95 -20.34 -21.25 -3.17
N ARG A 96 -20.74 -21.75 -2.00
CA ARG A 96 -22.06 -22.36 -1.82
C ARG A 96 -23.19 -21.35 -1.87
N ALA A 97 -23.00 -20.16 -1.31
CA ALA A 97 -24.00 -19.10 -1.40
C ALA A 97 -24.19 -18.60 -2.84
N ALA A 98 -23.10 -18.49 -3.62
CA ALA A 98 -23.18 -18.17 -5.04
C ALA A 98 -23.96 -19.25 -5.81
N GLN A 99 -23.69 -20.53 -5.52
CA GLN A 99 -24.42 -21.66 -6.10
C GLN A 99 -25.92 -21.63 -5.73
N ASP A 100 -26.24 -21.44 -4.45
CA ASP A 100 -27.62 -21.34 -3.95
C ASP A 100 -28.36 -20.15 -4.56
N GLY A 101 -27.64 -19.06 -4.84
CA GLY A 101 -28.15 -17.85 -5.52
C GLY A 101 -28.30 -18.00 -7.04
N GLY A 102 -28.00 -19.17 -7.61
CA GLY A 102 -28.11 -19.43 -9.05
C GLY A 102 -26.94 -18.90 -9.88
N PHE A 103 -25.87 -18.40 -9.25
CA PHE A 103 -24.63 -18.00 -9.93
C PHE A 103 -23.81 -19.25 -10.24
N MET A 104 -24.30 -20.10 -11.14
CA MET A 104 -23.58 -21.31 -11.55
C MET A 104 -22.34 -20.94 -12.36
N ALA A 105 -21.27 -21.71 -12.17
CA ALA A 105 -20.01 -21.53 -12.86
C ALA A 105 -19.70 -22.74 -13.73
N THR A 106 -19.34 -22.49 -14.98
CA THR A 106 -18.88 -23.48 -15.94
C THR A 106 -17.36 -23.40 -16.08
N LEU A 107 -16.73 -24.43 -16.65
CA LEU A 107 -15.28 -24.38 -16.90
C LEU A 107 -14.89 -23.23 -17.85
N ASP A 108 -15.77 -22.85 -18.77
CA ASP A 108 -15.51 -21.74 -19.68
C ASP A 108 -15.62 -20.38 -18.98
N ASP A 109 -16.45 -20.25 -17.91
CA ASP A 109 -16.42 -19.07 -17.04
C ASP A 109 -15.06 -18.90 -16.37
N GLY A 110 -14.38 -19.99 -16.03
CA GLY A 110 -13.02 -19.96 -15.46
C GLY A 110 -11.99 -19.40 -16.44
N LYS A 111 -12.03 -19.86 -17.70
CA LYS A 111 -11.14 -19.36 -18.76
C LYS A 111 -11.42 -17.90 -19.09
N GLN A 112 -12.70 -17.52 -19.16
CA GLN A 112 -13.09 -16.14 -19.37
C GLN A 112 -12.63 -15.26 -18.21
N PHE A 113 -12.78 -15.72 -16.96
CA PHE A 113 -12.30 -14.97 -15.81
C PHE A 113 -10.77 -14.83 -15.78
N ALA A 114 -10.03 -15.86 -16.20
CA ALA A 114 -8.58 -15.76 -16.37
C ALA A 114 -8.20 -14.68 -17.41
N LYS A 115 -8.96 -14.60 -18.50
CA LYS A 115 -8.81 -13.56 -19.52
C LYS A 115 -9.15 -12.17 -18.96
N ASP A 116 -10.21 -12.05 -18.18
CA ASP A 116 -10.62 -10.78 -17.56
C ASP A 116 -9.57 -10.32 -16.53
N LEU A 117 -8.96 -11.22 -15.75
CA LEU A 117 -7.83 -10.92 -14.87
C LEU A 117 -6.60 -10.47 -15.66
N ARG A 118 -6.30 -11.14 -16.77
CA ARG A 118 -5.21 -10.73 -17.67
C ARG A 118 -5.45 -9.30 -18.19
N ASP A 119 -6.64 -9.04 -18.73
CA ASP A 119 -6.96 -7.77 -19.39
C ASP A 119 -7.13 -6.62 -18.38
N GLY A 120 -7.74 -6.90 -17.22
CA GLY A 120 -8.02 -5.90 -16.19
C GLY A 120 -6.86 -5.63 -15.23
N LEU A 121 -5.98 -6.61 -15.01
CA LEU A 121 -4.92 -6.49 -14.00
C LEU A 121 -3.51 -6.53 -14.62
N LEU A 122 -3.22 -7.48 -15.51
CA LEU A 122 -1.86 -7.67 -16.05
C LEU A 122 -1.52 -6.68 -17.15
N VAL A 123 -2.43 -6.45 -18.10
CA VAL A 123 -2.19 -5.52 -19.21
C VAL A 123 -1.87 -4.10 -18.71
N PRO A 124 -2.63 -3.50 -17.76
CA PRO A 124 -2.28 -2.20 -17.20
C PRO A 124 -0.93 -2.21 -16.45
N GLN A 125 -0.62 -3.27 -15.70
CA GLN A 125 0.65 -3.36 -14.96
C GLN A 125 1.86 -3.45 -15.89
N LEU A 126 1.75 -4.23 -16.97
CA LEU A 126 2.79 -4.32 -17.99
C LEU A 126 2.95 -3.00 -18.76
N ALA A 127 1.85 -2.31 -19.06
CA ALA A 127 1.90 -0.98 -19.66
C ALA A 127 2.61 0.04 -18.76
N LYS A 128 2.34 0.03 -17.45
CA LYS A 128 3.08 0.84 -16.46
C LYS A 128 4.57 0.46 -16.43
N GLY A 129 4.88 -0.83 -16.45
CA GLY A 129 6.27 -1.31 -16.53
C GLY A 129 7.00 -0.81 -17.77
N ALA A 130 6.36 -0.87 -18.95
CA ALA A 130 6.90 -0.36 -20.20
C ALA A 130 7.10 1.16 -20.17
N ALA A 131 6.13 1.91 -19.60
CA ALA A 131 6.25 3.36 -19.43
C ALA A 131 7.41 3.73 -18.49
N LEU A 132 7.60 3.00 -17.38
CA LEU A 132 8.72 3.18 -16.45
C LEU A 132 10.08 2.88 -17.09
N GLN A 133 10.15 1.85 -17.94
CA GLN A 133 11.38 1.53 -18.66
C GLN A 133 11.76 2.66 -19.63
N ARG A 134 10.76 3.26 -20.28
CA ARG A 134 10.98 4.38 -21.20
C ARG A 134 11.34 5.67 -20.48
N ASN A 135 10.76 5.91 -19.31
CA ASN A 135 11.03 7.10 -18.51
C ASN A 135 11.16 6.76 -17.01
N PRO A 136 12.38 6.48 -16.53
CA PRO A 136 12.63 6.16 -15.13
C PRO A 136 12.22 7.26 -14.15
N PHE A 137 12.14 8.52 -14.60
CA PHE A 137 11.72 9.66 -13.78
C PHE A 137 10.27 9.51 -13.27
N LEU A 138 9.42 8.73 -13.97
CA LEU A 138 8.03 8.49 -13.57
C LEU A 138 7.89 7.78 -12.22
N ARG A 139 8.96 7.17 -11.69
CA ARG A 139 8.96 6.65 -10.31
C ARG A 139 8.65 7.73 -9.27
N GLN A 140 9.03 8.98 -9.56
CA GLN A 140 8.80 10.12 -8.67
C GLN A 140 7.45 10.81 -8.92
N ALA A 141 6.75 10.45 -9.99
CA ALA A 141 5.51 11.11 -10.41
C ALA A 141 4.44 10.09 -10.83
N PRO A 142 3.93 9.28 -9.89
CA PRO A 142 3.00 8.18 -10.17
C PRO A 142 1.72 8.64 -10.89
N GLN A 143 1.29 9.89 -10.70
CA GLN A 143 0.14 10.45 -11.42
C GLN A 143 0.31 10.48 -12.95
N TYR A 144 1.55 10.62 -13.45
CA TYR A 144 1.82 10.58 -14.89
C TYR A 144 2.04 9.17 -15.41
N LEU A 145 2.32 8.22 -14.52
CA LEU A 145 2.56 6.84 -14.90
C LEU A 145 1.30 6.21 -15.51
N ASP A 146 0.13 6.45 -14.90
CA ASP A 146 -1.14 5.94 -15.41
C ASP A 146 -1.52 6.56 -16.75
N MET A 147 -1.25 7.86 -16.93
CA MET A 147 -1.46 8.55 -18.19
C MET A 147 -0.60 7.96 -19.31
N LEU A 148 0.68 7.73 -19.05
CA LEU A 148 1.61 7.17 -20.03
C LEU A 148 1.33 5.68 -20.29
N ALA A 149 0.96 4.91 -19.27
CA ALA A 149 0.52 3.53 -19.46
C ALA A 149 -0.71 3.47 -20.39
N ASN A 150 -1.70 4.34 -20.19
CA ASN A 150 -2.85 4.45 -21.08
C ASN A 150 -2.45 4.90 -22.49
N GLN A 151 -1.44 5.77 -22.63
CA GLN A 151 -0.88 6.13 -23.92
C GLN A 151 -0.21 4.93 -24.61
N GLU A 152 0.55 4.11 -23.89
CA GLU A 152 1.15 2.88 -24.44
C GLU A 152 0.06 1.89 -24.91
N LEU A 153 -1.09 1.83 -24.20
CA LEU A 153 -2.24 1.01 -24.60
C LEU A 153 -3.07 1.61 -25.76
N SER A 154 -2.92 2.90 -26.05
CA SER A 154 -3.60 3.54 -27.18
C SER A 154 -2.98 3.18 -28.54
N ASP A 155 -1.71 2.78 -28.55
CA ASP A 155 -1.01 2.27 -29.74
C ASP A 155 -1.41 0.80 -29.97
N PRO A 156 -2.11 0.46 -31.08
CA PRO A 156 -2.60 -0.89 -31.33
C PRO A 156 -1.49 -1.95 -31.39
N VAL A 157 -0.30 -1.60 -31.88
CA VAL A 157 0.82 -2.54 -32.02
C VAL A 157 1.38 -2.88 -30.64
N LYS A 158 1.59 -1.86 -29.82
CA LYS A 158 2.09 -2.04 -28.45
C LYS A 158 1.08 -2.72 -27.56
N ARG A 159 -0.20 -2.34 -27.67
CA ARG A 159 -1.29 -3.00 -26.97
C ARG A 159 -1.31 -4.49 -27.27
N LYS A 160 -1.24 -4.88 -28.54
CA LYS A 160 -1.21 -6.30 -28.92
C LYS A 160 0.01 -7.03 -28.34
N ALA A 161 1.20 -6.41 -28.36
CA ALA A 161 2.40 -6.99 -27.77
C ALA A 161 2.28 -7.16 -26.24
N ILE A 162 1.70 -6.17 -25.55
CA ILE A 162 1.44 -6.22 -24.11
C ILE A 162 0.40 -7.29 -23.78
N GLU A 163 -0.68 -7.39 -24.55
CA GLU A 163 -1.73 -8.42 -24.40
C GLU A 163 -1.17 -9.84 -24.60
N GLU A 164 -0.27 -10.02 -25.58
CA GLU A 164 0.40 -11.31 -25.81
C GLU A 164 1.33 -11.69 -24.65
N GLU A 165 2.14 -10.76 -24.17
CA GLU A 165 2.99 -10.96 -23.00
C GLU A 165 2.18 -11.21 -21.72
N ALA A 166 1.08 -10.48 -21.52
CA ALA A 166 0.14 -10.72 -20.43
C ALA A 166 -0.46 -12.13 -20.51
N GLY A 167 -0.80 -12.60 -21.71
CA GLY A 167 -1.28 -13.96 -21.95
C GLY A 167 -0.26 -15.01 -21.52
N LYS A 168 0.98 -14.90 -21.99
CA LYS A 168 2.07 -15.82 -21.62
C LYS A 168 2.29 -15.85 -20.10
N ARG A 169 2.26 -14.69 -19.44
CA ARG A 169 2.39 -14.59 -17.98
C ARG A 169 1.22 -15.24 -17.24
N MET A 170 0.00 -15.06 -17.74
CA MET A 170 -1.17 -15.69 -17.15
C MET A 170 -1.15 -17.21 -17.30
N ASP A 171 -0.69 -17.73 -18.44
CA ASP A 171 -0.53 -19.17 -18.66
C ASP A 171 0.50 -19.78 -17.70
N ILE A 172 1.63 -19.08 -17.48
CA ILE A 172 2.65 -19.47 -16.48
C ILE A 172 2.06 -19.45 -15.07
N ALA A 173 1.31 -18.41 -14.73
CA ALA A 173 0.63 -18.25 -13.45
C ALA A 173 -0.33 -19.42 -13.17
N VAL A 174 -1.20 -19.75 -14.13
CA VAL A 174 -2.14 -20.88 -14.04
C VAL A 174 -1.39 -22.20 -13.87
N ALA A 175 -0.37 -22.46 -14.69
CA ALA A 175 0.43 -23.68 -14.62
C ALA A 175 1.18 -23.81 -13.28
N GLN A 176 1.66 -22.71 -12.72
CA GLN A 176 2.36 -22.72 -11.43
C GLN A 176 1.41 -22.84 -10.23
N ALA A 177 0.22 -22.23 -10.29
CA ALA A 177 -0.82 -22.41 -9.28
C ALA A 177 -1.28 -23.87 -9.22
N SER A 178 -1.49 -24.50 -10.39
CA SER A 178 -1.77 -25.93 -10.54
C SER A 178 -0.74 -26.80 -9.80
N ARG A 179 0.56 -26.53 -10.04
CA ARG A 179 1.67 -27.23 -9.35
C ARG A 179 1.73 -26.97 -7.84
N THR A 180 1.54 -25.72 -7.43
CA THR A 180 1.70 -25.30 -6.02
C THR A 180 0.58 -25.86 -5.15
N ALA A 181 -0.66 -25.82 -5.63
CA ALA A 181 -1.81 -26.37 -4.94
C ALA A 181 -1.98 -27.90 -5.14
N HIS A 182 -1.10 -28.54 -5.93
CA HIS A 182 -1.16 -29.97 -6.25
C HIS A 182 -2.51 -30.40 -6.84
N VAL A 183 -3.07 -29.57 -7.72
CA VAL A 183 -4.36 -29.82 -8.38
C VAL A 183 -4.20 -29.91 -9.89
N SER A 184 -5.24 -30.38 -10.59
CA SER A 184 -5.25 -30.38 -12.05
C SER A 184 -5.55 -28.99 -12.62
N ASP A 185 -5.17 -28.74 -13.87
CA ASP A 185 -5.52 -27.50 -14.57
C ASP A 185 -7.05 -27.30 -14.64
N ARG A 186 -7.80 -28.40 -14.73
CA ARG A 186 -9.27 -28.38 -14.67
C ARG A 186 -9.77 -27.83 -13.33
N ASP A 187 -9.14 -28.20 -12.22
CA ASP A 187 -9.52 -27.71 -10.89
C ASP A 187 -9.16 -26.24 -10.70
N VAL A 188 -8.05 -25.78 -11.29
CA VAL A 188 -7.71 -24.35 -11.33
C VAL A 188 -8.79 -23.56 -12.07
N GLN A 189 -9.22 -24.05 -13.24
CA GLN A 189 -10.31 -23.42 -13.99
C GLN A 189 -11.63 -23.44 -13.22
N LEU A 190 -11.93 -24.51 -12.48
CA LEU A 190 -13.11 -24.58 -11.64
C LEU A 190 -13.05 -23.58 -10.46
N ALA A 191 -11.87 -23.42 -9.83
CA ALA A 191 -11.65 -22.42 -8.78
C ALA A 191 -11.89 -21.00 -9.30
N LEU A 192 -11.34 -20.69 -10.48
CA LEU A 192 -11.55 -19.41 -11.17
C LEU A 192 -13.01 -19.18 -11.55
N ALA A 193 -13.69 -20.23 -12.00
CA ALA A 193 -15.11 -20.18 -12.32
C ALA A 193 -15.94 -19.83 -11.07
N LYS A 194 -15.67 -20.48 -9.94
CA LYS A 194 -16.31 -20.17 -8.65
C LYS A 194 -15.99 -18.76 -8.17
N ALA A 195 -14.76 -18.29 -8.36
CA ALA A 195 -14.38 -16.91 -8.07
C ALA A 195 -15.22 -15.92 -8.86
N ASN A 196 -15.37 -16.14 -10.17
CA ASN A 196 -16.23 -15.33 -11.03
C ASN A 196 -17.69 -15.36 -10.54
N ALA A 197 -18.22 -16.54 -10.19
CA ALA A 197 -19.57 -16.66 -9.65
C ALA A 197 -19.77 -15.88 -8.34
N ILE A 198 -18.81 -15.93 -7.41
CA ILE A 198 -18.84 -15.13 -6.17
C ILE A 198 -18.81 -13.64 -6.50
N GLY A 199 -17.94 -13.22 -7.43
CA GLY A 199 -17.87 -11.84 -7.92
C GLY A 199 -19.21 -11.37 -8.48
N ARG A 200 -19.85 -12.16 -9.35
CA ARG A 200 -21.19 -11.87 -9.89
C ARG A 200 -22.26 -11.77 -8.81
N MET A 201 -22.24 -12.65 -7.81
CA MET A 201 -23.16 -12.59 -6.66
C MET A 201 -22.98 -11.30 -5.87
N GLN A 202 -21.72 -10.94 -5.57
CA GLN A 202 -21.38 -9.73 -4.82
C GLN A 202 -21.75 -8.45 -5.60
N THR A 203 -21.49 -8.43 -6.90
CA THR A 203 -21.91 -7.35 -7.79
C THR A 203 -23.42 -7.26 -7.87
N ALA A 204 -24.13 -8.37 -8.06
CA ALA A 204 -25.59 -8.39 -8.08
C ALA A 204 -26.20 -7.89 -6.76
N TRP A 205 -25.59 -8.21 -5.61
CA TRP A 205 -26.03 -7.67 -4.32
C TRP A 205 -25.81 -6.16 -4.20
N ARG A 206 -24.66 -5.67 -4.69
CA ARG A 206 -24.34 -4.24 -4.71
C ARG A 206 -25.30 -3.46 -5.62
N GLU A 207 -25.55 -4.00 -6.80
CA GLU A 207 -26.41 -3.44 -7.84
C GLU A 207 -27.90 -3.70 -7.60
N ALA A 208 -28.27 -4.58 -6.65
CA ALA A 208 -29.66 -4.83 -6.30
C ALA A 208 -30.38 -3.58 -5.77
N HIS A 209 -29.63 -2.56 -5.35
CA HIS A 209 -30.16 -1.26 -4.96
C HIS A 209 -30.73 -0.55 -6.18
N ARG A 210 -32.03 -0.77 -6.43
CA ARG A 210 -32.76 -0.02 -7.43
C ARG A 210 -32.96 1.40 -6.92
N VAL A 211 -32.15 2.32 -7.43
CA VAL A 211 -32.37 3.75 -7.25
C VAL A 211 -33.60 4.12 -8.07
N SER A 212 -34.61 4.74 -7.44
CA SER A 212 -35.74 5.27 -8.22
C SER A 212 -35.25 6.40 -9.13
N ASP A 213 -35.88 6.58 -10.29
CA ASP A 213 -35.53 7.68 -11.22
C ASP A 213 -35.47 9.04 -10.51
N LYS A 214 -36.41 9.28 -9.60
CA LYS A 214 -36.43 10.52 -8.79
C LYS A 214 -35.21 10.66 -7.90
N ARG A 215 -34.76 9.58 -7.27
CA ARG A 215 -33.55 9.60 -6.43
C ARG A 215 -32.29 9.70 -7.28
N ALA A 216 -32.24 9.05 -8.44
CA ALA A 216 -31.14 9.16 -9.38
C ALA A 216 -31.01 10.58 -9.93
N LEU A 217 -32.13 11.24 -10.25
CA LEU A 217 -32.15 12.66 -10.64
C LEU A 217 -31.66 13.58 -9.54
N LEU A 218 -32.08 13.36 -8.29
CA LEU A 218 -31.62 14.15 -7.15
C LEU A 218 -30.11 13.95 -6.91
N GLU A 219 -29.63 12.71 -6.97
CA GLU A 219 -28.19 12.45 -6.85
C GLU A 219 -27.41 13.06 -8.02
N ALA A 220 -27.94 12.98 -9.24
CA ALA A 220 -27.31 13.59 -10.41
C ALA A 220 -27.21 15.11 -10.24
N ASP A 221 -28.27 15.77 -9.78
CA ASP A 221 -28.25 17.21 -9.47
C ASP A 221 -27.22 17.55 -8.38
N GLU A 222 -27.16 16.76 -7.30
CA GLU A 222 -26.22 16.99 -6.20
C GLU A 222 -24.75 16.73 -6.58
N SER A 223 -24.47 15.65 -7.30
CA SER A 223 -23.11 15.15 -7.54
C SER A 223 -22.54 15.50 -8.91
N GLY A 224 -23.42 15.74 -9.90
CA GLY A 224 -23.05 15.99 -11.28
C GLY A 224 -23.00 17.45 -11.69
N ASP A 225 -23.53 18.37 -10.86
CA ASP A 225 -23.42 19.82 -11.08
C ASP A 225 -21.95 20.26 -10.99
N VAL A 226 -21.51 21.02 -12.00
CA VAL A 226 -20.14 21.50 -12.14
C VAL A 226 -20.15 23.02 -12.11
N VAL A 227 -19.41 23.60 -11.19
CA VAL A 227 -19.22 25.05 -11.11
C VAL A 227 -17.80 25.37 -11.57
N TYR A 228 -17.69 26.21 -12.59
CA TYR A 228 -16.42 26.71 -13.06
C TYR A 228 -16.07 28.00 -12.33
N VAL A 229 -14.85 28.07 -11.82
CA VAL A 229 -14.37 29.23 -11.07
C VAL A 229 -12.99 29.68 -11.52
N ASP A 230 -12.76 30.98 -11.41
CA ASP A 230 -11.42 31.56 -11.33
C ASP A 230 -11.14 31.86 -9.85
N GLN A 231 -9.90 31.65 -9.40
CA GLN A 231 -9.55 31.91 -8.01
C GLN A 231 -8.13 32.45 -7.85
N THR A 232 -7.93 33.19 -6.75
CA THR A 232 -6.63 33.59 -6.25
C THR A 232 -6.46 33.04 -4.84
N LEU A 233 -5.38 32.29 -4.61
CA LEU A 233 -5.10 31.64 -3.34
C LEU A 233 -4.06 32.45 -2.55
N MET A 234 -4.39 32.83 -1.32
CA MET A 234 -3.51 33.58 -0.43
C MET A 234 -3.12 32.69 0.74
N LEU A 235 -1.90 32.16 0.66
CA LEU A 235 -1.38 31.20 1.62
C LEU A 235 -0.68 31.95 2.75
N ALA A 236 -1.12 31.78 3.99
CA ALA A 236 -0.47 32.39 5.14
C ALA A 236 0.99 31.94 5.30
N LYS A 237 1.31 30.71 4.88
CA LYS A 237 2.67 30.16 4.89
C LYS A 237 3.66 30.95 4.02
N VAL A 238 3.20 31.63 2.98
CA VAL A 238 4.06 32.45 2.10
C VAL A 238 4.48 33.75 2.80
N ILE A 239 3.61 34.29 3.64
CA ILE A 239 3.85 35.54 4.38
C ILE A 239 4.33 35.31 5.81
N ALA A 240 4.25 34.08 6.32
CA ALA A 240 4.75 33.70 7.65
C ALA A 240 6.20 34.17 7.92
N PRO A 241 7.16 34.11 6.97
CA PRO A 241 8.51 34.61 7.19
C PRO A 241 8.60 36.14 7.39
N LEU A 242 7.59 36.89 6.93
CA LEU A 242 7.51 38.35 7.07
C LEU A 242 6.90 38.79 8.41
N GLY A 243 6.26 37.85 9.12
CA GLY A 243 5.63 38.10 10.41
C GLY A 243 6.63 38.37 11.54
N ALA A 244 6.16 39.09 12.56
CA ALA A 244 6.92 39.26 13.79
C ALA A 244 7.21 37.90 14.46
N PRO A 245 8.28 37.78 15.26
CA PRO A 245 8.51 36.58 16.06
C PRO A 245 7.28 36.24 16.92
N PRO A 246 6.84 34.96 16.95
CA PRO A 246 5.66 34.58 17.72
C PRO A 246 5.94 34.70 19.22
N SER A 247 4.89 34.91 20.02
CA SER A 247 5.06 34.94 21.48
C SER A 247 5.49 33.55 21.99
N PRO A 248 6.37 33.48 23.00
CA PRO A 248 6.77 32.20 23.60
C PRO A 248 5.58 31.40 24.13
N GLU A 249 4.56 32.09 24.63
CA GLU A 249 3.32 31.48 25.13
C GLU A 249 2.54 30.78 24.01
N LEU A 250 2.43 31.39 22.82
CA LEU A 250 1.76 30.79 21.68
C LEU A 250 2.50 29.55 21.18
N VAL A 251 3.84 29.62 21.09
CA VAL A 251 4.68 28.48 20.70
C VAL A 251 4.49 27.32 21.68
N GLN A 252 4.51 27.60 22.98
CA GLN A 252 4.31 26.57 24.00
C GLN A 252 2.90 25.98 23.95
N LYS A 253 1.88 26.81 23.71
CA LYS A 253 0.49 26.37 23.56
C LYS A 253 0.34 25.42 22.39
N LEU A 254 0.79 25.81 21.19
CA LEU A 254 0.69 24.97 19.99
C LEU A 254 1.43 23.66 20.16
N PHE A 255 2.63 23.69 20.75
CA PHE A 255 3.38 22.47 21.06
C PHE A 255 2.59 21.53 21.98
N ASN A 256 2.05 22.03 23.09
CA ASN A 256 1.30 21.20 24.04
C ASN A 256 0.04 20.58 23.40
N GLU A 257 -0.61 21.32 22.50
CA GLU A 257 -1.84 20.92 21.81
C GLU A 257 -1.58 19.88 20.71
N PHE A 258 -0.52 20.05 19.91
CA PHE A 258 -0.27 19.23 18.71
C PHE A 258 0.93 18.27 18.80
N LYS A 259 1.59 18.14 19.96
CA LYS A 259 2.74 17.20 20.13
C LYS A 259 2.42 15.74 19.82
N ASP A 260 1.18 15.31 20.09
CA ASP A 260 0.75 13.92 19.90
C ASP A 260 0.06 13.68 18.55
N VAL A 261 -0.13 14.75 17.77
CA VAL A 261 -0.86 14.72 16.50
C VAL A 261 0.12 14.59 15.34
N LYS A 262 -0.24 13.75 14.37
CA LYS A 262 0.55 13.60 13.14
C LYS A 262 0.43 14.85 12.29
N ARG A 263 1.54 15.24 11.66
CA ARG A 263 1.59 16.39 10.77
C ARG A 263 0.51 16.25 9.67
N GLY A 264 -0.33 17.28 9.52
CA GLY A 264 -1.43 17.31 8.55
C GLY A 264 -2.79 16.85 9.08
N ASP A 265 -2.82 16.10 10.19
CA ASP A 265 -4.05 15.58 10.80
C ASP A 265 -4.66 16.53 11.83
N GLY A 266 -3.86 17.40 12.46
CA GLY A 266 -4.35 18.34 13.45
C GLY A 266 -5.10 19.51 12.86
N ASP A 267 -5.73 20.28 13.76
CA ASP A 267 -6.35 21.55 13.42
C ASP A 267 -5.32 22.45 12.74
N HIS A 268 -5.74 23.17 11.70
CA HIS A 268 -4.84 23.96 10.85
C HIS A 268 -3.73 23.16 10.13
N GLY A 269 -3.86 21.83 10.08
CA GLY A 269 -2.86 20.92 9.51
C GLY A 269 -1.61 20.78 10.38
N PHE A 270 -1.65 21.24 11.63
CA PHE A 270 -0.53 21.13 12.56
C PHE A 270 -0.38 19.73 13.13
N GLY A 271 0.82 19.42 13.61
CA GLY A 271 1.15 18.12 14.17
C GLY A 271 2.65 17.99 14.30
N TYR A 272 3.12 17.71 15.51
CA TYR A 272 4.54 17.64 15.84
C TYR A 272 4.98 16.24 16.23
N ARG A 273 4.09 15.24 16.14
CA ARG A 273 4.46 13.86 16.37
C ARG A 273 5.51 13.43 15.36
N LEU A 274 6.65 12.97 15.88
CA LEU A 274 7.79 12.63 15.05
C LEU A 274 7.57 11.23 14.48
N PRO A 275 7.68 11.05 13.15
CA PRO A 275 7.58 9.72 12.57
C PRO A 275 8.71 8.84 13.11
N ALA A 276 8.55 7.53 12.90
CA ALA A 276 9.63 6.59 13.15
C ALA A 276 10.90 7.08 12.42
N ARG A 277 12.04 6.96 13.09
CA ARG A 277 13.33 7.51 12.62
C ARG A 277 14.50 6.68 13.13
N ILE A 278 15.58 6.62 12.36
CA ILE A 278 16.75 5.80 12.66
C ILE A 278 18.05 6.56 12.46
N LYS A 279 19.10 6.17 13.16
CA LYS A 279 20.48 6.52 12.84
C LYS A 279 21.11 5.35 12.10
N LEU A 280 21.88 5.64 11.04
CA LEU A 280 22.39 4.62 10.14
C LEU A 280 23.88 4.79 9.92
N GLU A 281 24.59 3.68 9.88
CA GLU A 281 25.99 3.59 9.46
C GLU A 281 26.06 2.65 8.27
N TRP A 282 26.75 3.03 7.19
CA TRP A 282 26.90 2.14 6.04
C TRP A 282 28.25 2.27 5.34
N MET A 283 28.60 1.21 4.63
CA MET A 283 29.77 1.11 3.77
C MET A 283 29.34 0.85 2.34
N THR A 284 29.92 1.57 1.39
CA THR A 284 29.68 1.45 -0.05
C THR A 284 30.84 0.78 -0.76
N ILE A 285 30.56 -0.34 -1.42
CA ILE A 285 31.47 -1.00 -2.37
C ILE A 285 31.11 -0.55 -3.78
N ASP A 286 31.95 0.30 -4.37
CA ASP A 286 31.76 0.83 -5.72
C ASP A 286 32.19 -0.20 -6.77
N ARG A 287 31.24 -0.66 -7.58
CA ARG A 287 31.47 -1.67 -8.63
C ARG A 287 32.38 -1.12 -9.73
N ALA A 288 32.17 0.13 -10.13
CA ALA A 288 32.95 0.77 -11.20
C ALA A 288 34.39 0.99 -10.77
N ALA A 289 34.62 1.38 -9.51
CA ALA A 289 35.95 1.55 -8.96
C ALA A 289 36.73 0.22 -8.85
N ILE A 290 36.04 -0.88 -8.51
CA ILE A 290 36.63 -2.24 -8.58
C ILE A 290 36.96 -2.59 -10.04
N ALA A 291 36.03 -2.37 -10.97
CA ALA A 291 36.27 -2.67 -12.39
C ALA A 291 37.50 -1.94 -12.95
N ALA A 292 37.70 -0.68 -12.56
CA ALA A 292 38.88 0.10 -12.93
C ALA A 292 40.20 -0.45 -12.35
N SER A 293 40.12 -1.22 -11.25
CA SER A 293 41.29 -1.83 -10.58
C SER A 293 41.66 -3.21 -11.13
N VAL A 294 40.82 -3.80 -11.99
CA VAL A 294 41.06 -5.13 -12.58
C VAL A 294 41.97 -5.01 -13.81
N VAL A 295 43.17 -5.58 -13.70
CA VAL A 295 44.09 -5.75 -14.83
C VAL A 295 43.90 -7.16 -15.41
N LEU A 296 43.54 -7.23 -16.70
CA LEU A 296 43.35 -8.51 -17.41
C LEU A 296 44.65 -8.92 -18.12
N ASP A 297 45.00 -10.21 -18.02
CA ASP A 297 46.11 -10.78 -18.78
C ASP A 297 45.68 -10.99 -20.25
N PRO A 298 46.39 -10.42 -21.25
CA PRO A 298 46.09 -10.64 -22.67
C PRO A 298 46.02 -12.12 -23.08
N VAL A 299 46.76 -13.00 -22.42
CA VAL A 299 46.73 -14.45 -22.67
C VAL A 299 45.41 -15.06 -22.21
N GLU A 300 44.91 -14.66 -21.03
CA GLU A 300 43.63 -15.11 -20.51
C GLU A 300 42.46 -14.60 -21.35
N VAL A 301 42.53 -13.36 -21.82
CA VAL A 301 41.54 -12.78 -22.75
C VAL A 301 41.45 -13.59 -24.04
N ASN A 302 42.59 -13.92 -24.66
CA ASN A 302 42.62 -14.75 -25.87
C ASN A 302 42.13 -16.19 -25.62
N LYS A 303 42.49 -16.78 -24.47
CA LYS A 303 42.01 -18.10 -24.06
C LYS A 303 40.49 -18.11 -23.86
N TYR A 304 39.94 -17.09 -23.19
CA TYR A 304 38.50 -16.94 -22.96
C TYR A 304 37.73 -16.81 -24.27
N TRP A 305 38.22 -16.00 -25.21
CA TRP A 305 37.66 -15.89 -26.56
C TRP A 305 37.65 -17.24 -27.30
N ARG A 306 38.77 -17.97 -27.30
CA ARG A 306 38.86 -19.30 -27.94
C ARG A 306 37.89 -20.33 -27.37
N GLN A 307 37.65 -20.28 -26.05
CA GLN A 307 36.74 -21.19 -25.35
C GLN A 307 35.26 -20.82 -25.54
N ASN A 308 34.97 -19.57 -25.90
CA ASN A 308 33.61 -19.06 -26.07
C ASN A 308 33.34 -18.59 -27.51
N ARG A 309 33.87 -19.31 -28.51
CA ARG A 309 33.73 -18.98 -29.94
C ARG A 309 32.27 -18.86 -30.39
N ASP A 310 31.37 -19.64 -29.78
CA ASP A 310 29.94 -19.58 -30.09
C ASP A 310 29.30 -18.24 -29.71
N LYS A 311 29.87 -17.53 -28.71
CA LYS A 311 29.43 -16.19 -28.28
C LYS A 311 30.16 -15.05 -28.99
N PHE A 312 31.40 -15.31 -29.43
CA PHE A 312 32.27 -14.34 -30.10
C PHE A 312 32.69 -14.88 -31.48
N PRO A 313 31.78 -14.84 -32.48
CA PRO A 313 32.01 -15.49 -33.78
C PRO A 313 33.05 -14.77 -34.64
N GLY A 314 33.32 -13.48 -34.38
CA GLY A 314 34.31 -12.70 -35.10
C GLY A 314 35.77 -13.06 -34.79
N ASP A 315 36.69 -12.44 -35.53
CA ASP A 315 38.13 -12.52 -35.25
C ASP A 315 38.48 -11.79 -33.95
N PHE A 316 39.53 -12.26 -33.27
CA PHE A 316 39.91 -11.77 -31.94
C PHE A 316 40.08 -10.25 -31.90
N ALA A 317 40.68 -9.65 -32.94
CA ALA A 317 40.90 -8.22 -33.01
C ALA A 317 39.58 -7.42 -33.01
N ALA A 318 38.53 -7.94 -33.66
CA ALA A 318 37.22 -7.30 -33.73
C ALA A 318 36.40 -7.52 -32.43
N GLU A 319 36.55 -8.68 -31.80
CA GLU A 319 35.79 -9.04 -30.59
C GLU A 319 36.50 -8.69 -29.28
N ARG A 320 37.78 -8.26 -29.33
CA ARG A 320 38.64 -8.05 -28.16
C ARG A 320 37.97 -7.22 -27.07
N THR A 321 37.39 -6.07 -27.41
CA THR A 321 36.76 -5.18 -26.42
C THR A 321 35.60 -5.88 -25.71
N ARG A 322 34.75 -6.61 -26.45
CA ARG A 322 33.61 -7.34 -25.88
C ARG A 322 34.06 -8.49 -24.97
N VAL A 323 35.13 -9.18 -25.36
CA VAL A 323 35.75 -10.26 -24.58
C VAL A 323 36.38 -9.71 -23.30
N GLU A 324 37.11 -8.59 -23.39
CA GLU A 324 37.69 -7.90 -22.23
C GLU A 324 36.60 -7.41 -21.27
N ASP A 325 35.51 -6.86 -21.78
CA ASP A 325 34.39 -6.38 -20.97
C ASP A 325 33.70 -7.54 -20.23
N GLU A 326 33.33 -8.63 -20.91
CA GLU A 326 32.71 -9.80 -20.25
C GLU A 326 33.64 -10.44 -19.22
N LEU A 327 34.94 -10.58 -19.53
CA LEU A 327 35.91 -11.15 -18.60
C LEU A 327 36.13 -10.24 -17.38
N ARG A 328 36.15 -8.91 -17.59
CA ARG A 328 36.22 -7.93 -16.50
C ARG A 328 34.98 -8.03 -15.61
N GLU A 329 33.79 -8.13 -16.19
CA GLU A 329 32.56 -8.29 -15.42
C GLU A 329 32.55 -9.56 -14.58
N GLN A 330 33.00 -10.69 -15.13
CA GLN A 330 33.14 -11.95 -14.38
C GLN A 330 34.13 -11.82 -13.23
N ARG A 331 35.26 -11.13 -13.45
CA ARG A 331 36.26 -10.91 -12.39
C ARG A 331 35.72 -9.99 -11.29
N VAL A 332 35.03 -8.92 -11.66
CA VAL A 332 34.38 -8.00 -10.72
C VAL A 332 33.36 -8.73 -9.88
N GLU A 333 32.49 -9.56 -10.48
CA GLU A 333 31.49 -10.33 -9.73
C GLU A 333 32.13 -11.36 -8.78
N SER A 334 33.24 -11.99 -9.19
CA SER A 334 34.02 -12.88 -8.33
C SER A 334 34.64 -12.15 -7.13
N ILE A 335 35.20 -10.95 -7.34
CA ILE A 335 35.73 -10.09 -6.27
C ILE A 335 34.61 -9.68 -5.32
N LEU A 336 33.48 -9.21 -5.86
CA LEU A 336 32.32 -8.81 -5.07
C LEU A 336 31.77 -9.99 -4.24
N SER A 337 31.66 -11.19 -4.81
CA SER A 337 31.27 -12.41 -4.07
C SER A 337 32.25 -12.77 -2.96
N THR A 338 33.56 -12.53 -3.17
CA THR A 338 34.60 -12.74 -2.15
C THR A 338 34.46 -11.74 -1.01
N ILE A 339 34.19 -10.48 -1.34
CA ILE A 339 33.90 -9.42 -0.37
C ILE A 339 32.67 -9.79 0.48
N ASP A 340 31.57 -10.26 -0.13
CA ASP A 340 30.37 -10.64 0.63
C ASP A 340 30.65 -11.77 1.61
N LYS A 341 31.38 -12.80 1.17
CA LYS A 341 31.74 -13.94 2.02
C LYS A 341 32.60 -13.48 3.20
N ALA A 342 33.52 -12.54 2.97
CA ALA A 342 34.36 -11.97 4.02
C ALA A 342 33.54 -11.18 5.04
N VAL A 343 32.69 -10.25 4.59
CA VAL A 343 31.84 -9.43 5.49
C VAL A 343 30.89 -10.33 6.29
N LYS A 344 30.28 -11.32 5.63
CA LYS A 344 29.38 -12.28 6.29
C LYS A 344 30.11 -13.16 7.30
N ALA A 345 31.28 -13.69 6.95
CA ALA A 345 32.08 -14.51 7.86
C ALA A 345 32.50 -13.73 9.11
N GLU A 346 32.91 -12.46 8.94
CA GLU A 346 33.25 -11.58 10.05
C GLU A 346 32.05 -11.29 10.95
N THR A 347 30.90 -10.98 10.34
CA THR A 347 29.64 -10.75 11.07
C THR A 347 29.23 -11.99 11.87
N ILE A 348 29.31 -13.19 11.27
CA ILE A 348 29.02 -14.45 11.96
C ILE A 348 30.02 -14.73 13.09
N ARG A 349 31.32 -14.52 12.85
CA ARG A 349 32.38 -14.73 13.84
C ARG A 349 32.15 -13.89 15.09
N MET A 350 31.73 -12.63 14.91
CA MET A 350 31.49 -11.68 15.99
C MET A 350 30.19 -11.98 16.74
N LEU A 351 29.11 -12.33 16.02
CA LEU A 351 27.81 -12.65 16.61
C LEU A 351 27.71 -14.06 17.19
N GLY A 352 28.61 -14.98 16.81
CA GLY A 352 28.52 -16.40 17.13
C GLY A 352 28.53 -16.72 18.63
N LYS A 353 29.11 -15.84 19.46
CA LYS A 353 29.16 -15.98 20.92
C LYS A 353 27.97 -15.35 21.66
N ILE A 354 27.02 -14.77 20.93
CA ILE A 354 25.88 -14.04 21.49
C ILE A 354 24.62 -14.91 21.40
N GLU A 355 23.94 -15.06 22.53
CA GLU A 355 22.68 -15.80 22.64
C GLU A 355 21.61 -15.20 21.71
N THR A 356 20.81 -16.07 21.09
CA THR A 356 19.68 -15.69 20.24
C THR A 356 18.39 -16.09 20.93
N LYS A 357 17.46 -15.14 21.09
CA LYS A 357 16.11 -15.39 21.61
C LYS A 357 15.08 -14.83 20.63
N GLY A 358 14.20 -15.70 20.13
CA GLY A 358 13.15 -15.31 19.18
C GLY A 358 13.67 -14.73 17.86
N GLY A 359 14.81 -15.22 17.36
CA GLY A 359 15.44 -14.72 16.12
C GLY A 359 16.32 -13.47 16.29
N TYR A 360 16.33 -12.85 17.49
CA TYR A 360 17.12 -11.65 17.78
C TYR A 360 18.25 -11.93 18.76
N ARG A 361 19.30 -11.12 18.71
CA ARG A 361 20.49 -11.25 19.57
C ARG A 361 20.25 -10.57 20.92
N VAL A 362 20.59 -11.25 22.00
CA VAL A 362 20.61 -10.66 23.34
C VAL A 362 21.97 -9.98 23.54
N LEU A 363 22.03 -8.68 23.22
CA LEU A 363 23.28 -7.93 23.21
C LEU A 363 23.78 -7.69 24.65
N PRO A 364 25.07 -7.95 24.94
CA PRO A 364 25.63 -7.65 26.25
C PRO A 364 25.72 -6.13 26.50
N PRO A 365 25.78 -5.66 27.76
CA PRO A 365 25.81 -4.23 28.08
C PRO A 365 27.00 -3.46 27.46
N ASP A 366 28.13 -4.13 27.24
CA ASP A 366 29.34 -3.58 26.62
C ASP A 366 29.38 -3.72 25.09
N TRP A 367 28.27 -4.14 24.46
CA TRP A 367 28.20 -4.39 23.04
C TRP A 367 28.56 -3.17 22.19
N LEU A 368 28.13 -1.96 22.57
CA LEU A 368 28.43 -0.74 21.82
C LEU A 368 29.93 -0.48 21.67
N SER A 369 30.75 -0.94 22.63
CA SER A 369 32.21 -0.82 22.59
C SER A 369 32.88 -1.93 21.76
N ARG A 370 32.17 -3.05 21.51
CA ARG A 370 32.67 -4.21 20.74
C ARG A 370 32.01 -4.36 19.38
N MET A 371 30.98 -3.57 19.09
CA MET A 371 30.23 -3.58 17.86
C MET A 371 31.17 -3.30 16.68
N PRO A 372 31.15 -4.12 15.61
CA PRO A 372 31.98 -3.87 14.44
C PRO A 372 31.56 -2.55 13.80
N ARG A 373 32.55 -1.70 13.56
CA ARG A 373 32.39 -0.47 12.80
C ARG A 373 32.54 -0.76 11.32
N MET A 374 31.80 -0.05 10.48
CA MET A 374 31.87 -0.17 9.04
C MET A 374 33.28 0.17 8.53
N GLU A 375 34.04 1.03 9.21
CA GLU A 375 35.45 1.28 8.88
C GLU A 375 36.34 0.04 9.03
N GLN A 376 36.10 -0.78 10.07
CA GLN A 376 36.87 -2.01 10.27
C GLN A 376 36.52 -3.05 9.20
N LEU A 377 35.23 -3.16 8.86
CA LEU A 377 34.77 -4.02 7.77
C LEU A 377 35.35 -3.54 6.42
N ALA A 378 35.39 -2.24 6.16
CA ALA A 378 36.01 -1.67 4.96
C ALA A 378 37.48 -2.10 4.83
N GLN A 379 38.26 -1.98 5.89
CA GLN A 379 39.66 -2.41 5.86
C GLN A 379 39.79 -3.91 5.61
N LEU A 380 38.92 -4.72 6.22
CA LEU A 380 38.89 -6.17 6.02
C LEU A 380 38.56 -6.55 4.57
N THR A 381 37.66 -5.83 3.91
CA THR A 381 37.33 -6.10 2.50
C THR A 381 38.52 -5.85 1.57
N VAL A 382 39.32 -4.81 1.82
CA VAL A 382 40.54 -4.51 1.04
C VAL A 382 41.57 -5.63 1.22
N THR A 383 41.80 -6.06 2.46
CA THR A 383 42.73 -7.17 2.76
C THR A 383 42.30 -8.46 2.06
N ASN A 384 41.03 -8.86 2.17
CA ASN A 384 40.54 -10.09 1.54
C ASN A 384 40.50 -10.01 0.00
N ALA A 385 40.16 -8.86 -0.57
CA ALA A 385 40.22 -8.66 -2.02
C ALA A 385 41.65 -8.84 -2.56
N LYS A 386 42.66 -8.41 -1.80
CA LYS A 386 44.07 -8.59 -2.15
C LYS A 386 44.55 -10.03 -1.95
N GLU A 387 44.30 -10.63 -0.78
CA GLU A 387 44.83 -11.95 -0.41
C GLU A 387 44.13 -13.10 -1.14
N ILE A 388 42.80 -13.01 -1.31
CA ILE A 388 41.99 -14.07 -1.94
C ILE A 388 41.70 -13.73 -3.39
N GLY A 389 41.35 -12.48 -3.67
CA GLY A 389 40.97 -12.02 -5.01
C GLY A 389 42.16 -11.62 -5.89
N GLY A 390 43.36 -11.46 -5.32
CA GLY A 390 44.57 -11.03 -6.04
C GLY A 390 44.51 -9.60 -6.60
N VAL A 391 43.54 -8.78 -6.18
CA VAL A 391 43.31 -7.43 -6.72
C VAL A 391 43.31 -6.41 -5.58
N THR A 392 44.03 -5.30 -5.78
CA THR A 392 44.00 -4.17 -4.84
C THR A 392 42.83 -3.27 -5.22
N ILE A 393 41.80 -3.26 -4.39
CA ILE A 393 40.62 -2.40 -4.56
C ILE A 393 40.78 -1.10 -3.76
N PRO A 394 40.12 0.00 -4.17
CA PRO A 394 40.06 1.21 -3.35
C PRO A 394 39.35 0.94 -2.02
N LEU A 395 39.72 1.69 -0.98
CA LEU A 395 39.06 1.60 0.32
C LEU A 395 37.58 1.99 0.18
N PRO A 396 36.64 1.14 0.60
CA PRO A 396 35.22 1.47 0.59
C PRO A 396 34.89 2.75 1.34
N GLN A 397 33.95 3.53 0.82
CA GLN A 397 33.47 4.72 1.50
C GLN A 397 32.57 4.32 2.67
N VAL A 398 32.85 4.85 3.87
CA VAL A 398 32.02 4.67 5.05
C VAL A 398 31.34 5.98 5.40
N VAL A 399 30.04 5.91 5.65
CA VAL A 399 29.21 7.06 6.04
C VAL A 399 28.52 6.74 7.35
N VAL A 400 28.77 7.59 8.35
CA VAL A 400 28.18 7.48 9.69
C VAL A 400 27.18 8.62 9.87
N LYS A 401 25.90 8.29 10.05
CA LYS A 401 24.83 9.24 10.40
C LYS A 401 24.37 8.99 11.84
N SER A 402 25.24 9.32 12.79
CA SER A 402 25.03 9.12 14.23
C SER A 402 24.57 10.39 14.96
N ASP A 403 24.76 11.55 14.35
CA ASP A 403 24.39 12.88 14.83
C ASP A 403 22.93 13.25 14.49
N GLN A 404 22.41 12.72 13.38
CA GLN A 404 21.06 13.02 12.89
C GLN A 404 20.20 11.75 12.78
N PHE A 405 18.95 11.84 13.25
CA PHE A 405 17.93 10.86 12.93
C PHE A 405 17.39 11.06 11.53
N LEU A 406 17.35 9.98 10.76
CA LEU A 406 16.78 9.93 9.41
C LEU A 406 15.39 9.31 9.47
N THR A 407 14.44 9.98 8.84
CA THR A 407 13.14 9.42 8.50
C THR A 407 13.24 8.56 7.24
N ARG A 408 12.18 7.80 6.95
CA ARG A 408 12.12 6.98 5.73
C ARG A 408 12.28 7.83 4.46
N ALA A 409 11.62 8.99 4.41
CA ALA A 409 11.67 9.89 3.25
C ALA A 409 13.08 10.46 3.04
N GLU A 410 13.75 10.88 4.13
CA GLU A 410 15.13 11.37 4.05
C GLU A 410 16.10 10.28 3.59
N LEU A 411 15.92 9.04 4.07
CA LEU A 411 16.75 7.91 3.65
C LEU A 411 16.54 7.56 2.17
N THR A 412 15.30 7.62 1.66
CA THR A 412 15.01 7.48 0.23
C THR A 412 15.67 8.59 -0.61
N GLY A 413 15.80 9.80 -0.07
CA GLY A 413 16.44 10.92 -0.75
C GLY A 413 17.97 10.83 -0.85
N ILE A 414 18.62 9.87 -0.17
CA ILE A 414 20.08 9.72 -0.23
C ILE A 414 20.45 9.00 -1.53
N ALA A 415 21.21 9.69 -2.38
CA ALA A 415 21.68 9.14 -3.65
C ALA A 415 22.41 7.79 -3.47
N GLY A 416 22.10 6.82 -4.32
CA GLY A 416 22.63 5.46 -4.25
C GLY A 416 21.87 4.59 -3.25
N ILE A 417 22.16 4.72 -1.96
CA ILE A 417 21.60 3.85 -0.92
C ILE A 417 20.06 3.96 -0.80
N GLY A 418 19.47 5.12 -1.08
CA GLY A 418 18.03 5.35 -1.01
C GLY A 418 17.21 4.56 -2.03
N ASP A 419 17.80 4.25 -3.19
CA ASP A 419 17.20 3.45 -4.26
C ASP A 419 17.67 1.98 -4.24
N SER A 420 18.53 1.63 -3.27
CA SER A 420 19.09 0.29 -3.18
C SER A 420 18.07 -0.73 -2.66
N VAL A 421 18.25 -1.98 -3.07
CA VAL A 421 17.35 -3.08 -2.76
C VAL A 421 18.10 -4.25 -2.15
N VAL A 422 17.52 -4.83 -1.11
CA VAL A 422 18.00 -6.06 -0.47
C VAL A 422 17.17 -7.22 -0.97
N ARG A 423 17.84 -8.33 -1.29
CA ARG A 423 17.18 -9.61 -1.56
C ARG A 423 17.29 -10.54 -0.35
N VAL A 424 16.16 -10.97 0.19
CA VAL A 424 16.07 -11.98 1.27
C VAL A 424 15.22 -13.14 0.77
N GLY A 425 15.86 -14.27 0.48
CA GLY A 425 15.20 -15.42 -0.17
C GLY A 425 14.62 -15.04 -1.54
N SER A 426 13.32 -15.27 -1.73
CA SER A 426 12.57 -14.86 -2.93
C SER A 426 12.04 -13.42 -2.86
N LYS A 427 12.20 -12.72 -1.72
CA LYS A 427 11.65 -11.38 -1.51
C LYS A 427 12.72 -10.30 -1.77
N GLN A 428 12.28 -9.17 -2.30
CA GLN A 428 13.09 -7.97 -2.49
C GLN A 428 12.49 -6.83 -1.68
N PHE A 429 13.31 -6.07 -0.96
CA PHE A 429 12.92 -4.96 -0.13
C PHE A 429 13.75 -3.72 -0.49
N PRO A 430 13.15 -2.54 -0.71
CA PRO A 430 13.89 -1.29 -0.71
C PRO A 430 14.60 -1.11 0.64
N LEU A 431 15.87 -0.69 0.64
CA LEU A 431 16.62 -0.49 1.87
C LEU A 431 15.91 0.47 2.83
N PRO A 432 15.33 1.61 2.40
CA PRO A 432 14.61 2.50 3.32
C PRO A 432 13.39 1.86 3.99
N GLU A 433 12.75 0.88 3.35
CA GLU A 433 11.67 0.13 4.00
C GLU A 433 12.25 -0.87 5.00
N LEU A 434 13.29 -1.59 4.58
CA LEU A 434 13.91 -2.65 5.35
C LEU A 434 14.57 -2.13 6.64
N ALA A 435 15.30 -1.01 6.58
CA ALA A 435 15.96 -0.43 7.75
C ALA A 435 14.98 -0.03 8.86
N PHE A 436 13.72 0.23 8.51
CA PHE A 436 12.63 0.53 9.43
C PHE A 436 11.86 -0.70 9.94
N ARG A 437 12.18 -1.90 9.43
CA ARG A 437 11.71 -3.19 9.98
C ARG A 437 12.58 -3.70 11.13
N VAL A 438 13.51 -2.86 11.61
CA VAL A 438 14.31 -3.09 12.80
C VAL A 438 13.41 -3.41 14.01
N ARG A 439 13.82 -4.37 14.84
CA ARG A 439 13.06 -4.88 16.00
C ARG A 439 12.51 -3.77 16.88
N GLU A 440 13.34 -2.75 17.13
CA GLU A 440 13.02 -1.61 17.97
C GLU A 440 11.83 -0.78 17.43
N ILE A 441 11.50 -0.88 16.15
CA ILE A 441 10.31 -0.26 15.53
C ILE A 441 9.21 -1.29 15.27
N ALA A 442 9.52 -2.37 14.56
CA ALA A 442 8.55 -3.34 14.06
C ALA A 442 8.13 -4.43 15.07
N GLY A 443 8.81 -4.55 16.21
CA GLY A 443 8.59 -5.63 17.15
C GLY A 443 9.17 -6.97 16.67
N ASN A 444 8.57 -8.08 17.10
CA ASN A 444 9.07 -9.43 16.81
C ASN A 444 8.44 -10.06 15.55
N ASP A 445 7.56 -9.33 14.84
CA ASP A 445 6.74 -9.85 13.74
C ASP A 445 7.32 -9.55 12.35
N SER A 446 8.64 -9.41 12.24
CA SER A 446 9.30 -9.11 10.95
C SER A 446 9.77 -10.39 10.25
N ASP A 447 9.39 -10.53 8.97
CA ASP A 447 9.91 -11.54 8.04
C ASP A 447 11.45 -11.50 7.90
N VAL A 448 12.08 -10.39 8.29
CA VAL A 448 13.54 -10.19 8.25
C VAL A 448 14.02 -9.70 9.61
N THR A 449 14.97 -10.41 10.20
CA THR A 449 15.53 -10.09 11.51
C THR A 449 16.58 -8.98 11.40
N ILE A 450 16.18 -7.76 11.74
CA ILE A 450 17.06 -6.59 11.84
C ILE A 450 16.99 -6.04 13.26
N GLN A 451 18.13 -5.64 13.80
CA GLN A 451 18.24 -5.18 15.18
C GLN A 451 19.22 -4.02 15.29
N VAL A 452 18.91 -3.03 16.13
CA VAL A 452 19.83 -1.94 16.45
C VAL A 452 21.17 -2.50 16.96
N GLY A 453 22.27 -1.96 16.42
CA GLY A 453 23.64 -2.32 16.76
C GLY A 453 24.13 -3.65 16.19
N VAL A 454 23.34 -4.32 15.33
CA VAL A 454 23.73 -5.56 14.66
C VAL A 454 23.91 -5.28 13.17
N PRO A 455 25.09 -5.56 12.57
CA PRO A 455 25.26 -5.47 11.13
C PRO A 455 24.30 -6.39 10.42
N PHE A 456 23.68 -5.87 9.38
CA PHE A 456 22.87 -6.69 8.52
C PHE A 456 23.75 -7.68 7.76
N ASP A 457 23.32 -8.94 7.68
CA ASP A 457 24.15 -10.08 7.26
C ASP A 457 24.27 -10.23 5.73
N THR A 458 23.65 -9.32 4.99
CA THR A 458 23.68 -9.21 3.54
C THR A 458 23.76 -7.73 3.13
N TYR A 459 23.80 -7.47 1.83
CA TYR A 459 23.93 -6.14 1.26
C TYR A 459 22.64 -5.67 0.57
N ALA A 460 22.49 -4.36 0.45
CA ALA A 460 21.60 -3.75 -0.53
C ALA A 460 22.39 -3.43 -1.81
N GLN A 461 21.73 -3.45 -2.96
CA GLN A 461 22.33 -3.18 -4.26
C GLN A 461 21.56 -2.09 -4.98
N ASP A 462 22.23 -1.12 -5.59
CA ASP A 462 21.57 -0.12 -6.46
C ASP A 462 21.54 -0.57 -7.93
N SER A 463 20.97 0.26 -8.81
CA SER A 463 20.91 -0.02 -10.25
C SER A 463 22.27 0.00 -10.95
N GLN A 464 23.30 0.59 -10.33
CA GLN A 464 24.67 0.60 -10.85
C GLN A 464 25.46 -0.64 -10.41
N GLY A 465 24.89 -1.43 -9.50
CA GLY A 465 25.48 -2.64 -8.96
C GLY A 465 26.41 -2.39 -7.76
N ASN A 466 26.41 -1.18 -7.20
CA ASN A 466 27.13 -0.89 -5.96
C ASN A 466 26.48 -1.64 -4.80
N ARG A 467 27.29 -2.10 -3.84
CA ARG A 467 26.81 -2.85 -2.67
C ARG A 467 26.92 -2.01 -1.41
N TYR A 468 25.84 -1.98 -0.64
CA TYR A 468 25.73 -1.24 0.61
C TYR A 468 25.56 -2.21 1.77
N TYR A 469 26.50 -2.15 2.71
CA TYR A 469 26.43 -2.85 3.98
C TYR A 469 26.05 -1.84 5.06
N PHE A 470 25.12 -2.18 5.95
CA PHE A 470 24.61 -1.19 6.90
C PHE A 470 24.37 -1.76 8.30
N ILE A 471 24.41 -0.86 9.28
CA ILE A 471 24.02 -1.07 10.68
C ILE A 471 23.05 0.04 11.06
N VAL A 472 21.93 -0.34 11.68
CA VAL A 472 21.07 0.63 12.35
C VAL A 472 21.68 0.92 13.72
N LEU A 473 22.12 2.16 13.95
CA LEU A 473 22.81 2.56 15.18
C LEU A 473 21.86 2.87 16.32
N GLU A 474 20.72 3.47 16.01
CA GLU A 474 19.68 3.84 16.97
C GLU A 474 18.35 3.88 16.22
N ALA A 475 17.25 3.54 16.89
CA ALA A 475 15.92 3.58 16.29
C ALA A 475 14.91 4.13 17.29
N ARG A 476 14.03 5.01 16.83
CA ARG A 476 12.92 5.58 17.60
C ARG A 476 11.61 5.31 16.87
N LYS A 477 10.59 4.93 17.64
CA LYS A 477 9.24 4.69 17.14
C LYS A 477 8.56 6.01 16.78
N ASP A 478 7.37 5.88 16.19
CA ASP A 478 6.44 6.99 16.04
C ASP A 478 6.00 7.48 17.43
N GLU A 479 6.53 8.61 17.87
CA GLU A 479 6.42 9.12 19.24
C GLU A 479 6.29 10.65 19.26
N PRO A 480 5.67 11.22 20.30
CA PRO A 480 5.70 12.66 20.49
C PRO A 480 7.13 13.16 20.77
N PRO A 481 7.45 14.39 20.37
CA PRO A 481 8.74 15.01 20.68
C PRO A 481 8.94 15.08 22.19
N ALA A 482 10.17 14.79 22.64
CA ALA A 482 10.46 14.73 24.08
C ALA A 482 10.33 16.10 24.76
N ASN A 483 10.58 17.17 24.02
CA ASN A 483 10.49 18.56 24.46
C ASN A 483 10.30 19.48 23.25
N LEU A 484 10.02 20.76 23.54
CA LEU A 484 9.82 21.78 22.52
C LEU A 484 11.06 21.96 21.62
N GLU A 485 12.28 21.83 22.14
CA GLU A 485 13.51 22.07 21.37
C GLU A 485 13.65 21.16 20.15
N GLU A 486 13.16 19.91 20.22
CA GLU A 486 13.20 18.98 19.09
C GLU A 486 12.39 19.47 17.88
N VAL A 487 11.36 20.29 18.11
CA VAL A 487 10.42 20.74 17.07
C VAL A 487 10.23 22.26 17.02
N ARG A 488 10.98 23.03 17.83
CA ARG A 488 10.81 24.48 18.04
C ARG A 488 10.74 25.24 16.73
N ALA A 489 11.68 24.98 15.81
CA ALA A 489 11.71 25.64 14.51
C ALA A 489 10.41 25.43 13.71
N GLN A 490 9.85 24.22 13.73
CA GLN A 490 8.59 23.91 13.04
C GLN A 490 7.39 24.58 13.73
N VAL A 491 7.34 24.53 15.07
CA VAL A 491 6.27 25.18 15.85
C VAL A 491 6.29 26.69 15.65
N GLU A 492 7.46 27.33 15.60
CA GLU A 492 7.60 28.76 15.35
C GLU A 492 7.12 29.15 13.94
N ILE A 493 7.40 28.34 12.92
CA ILE A 493 6.89 28.55 11.56
C ILE A 493 5.36 28.47 11.55
N ASP A 494 4.81 27.45 12.21
CA ASP A 494 3.36 27.24 12.27
C ASP A 494 2.65 28.35 13.08
N ALA A 495 3.26 28.81 14.18
CA ALA A 495 2.77 29.94 14.96
C ALA A 495 2.73 31.24 14.14
N LYS A 496 3.78 31.51 13.37
CA LYS A 496 3.81 32.66 12.45
C LYS A 496 2.76 32.51 11.36
N ALA A 497 2.60 31.32 10.80
CA ALA A 497 1.59 31.07 9.78
C ALA A 497 0.17 31.26 10.33
N LEU A 498 -0.08 30.90 11.58
CA LEU A 498 -1.37 31.12 12.24
C LEU A 498 -1.66 32.62 12.44
N ASP A 499 -0.71 33.38 13.00
CA ASP A 499 -0.87 34.85 13.17
C ASP A 499 -1.11 35.56 11.83
N GLN A 500 -0.38 35.17 10.78
CA GLN A 500 -0.60 35.72 9.45
C GLN A 500 -1.93 35.27 8.84
N PHE A 501 -2.38 34.05 9.13
CA PHE A 501 -3.68 33.57 8.69
C PHE A 501 -4.82 34.36 9.33
N ASP A 502 -4.73 34.70 10.62
CA ASP A 502 -5.73 35.51 11.30
C ASP A 502 -5.83 36.91 10.68
N LYS A 503 -4.68 37.52 10.34
CA LYS A 503 -4.61 38.80 9.63
C LYS A 503 -5.22 38.72 8.22
N LEU A 504 -4.93 37.67 7.46
CA LEU A 504 -5.53 37.45 6.15
C LEU A 504 -7.03 37.23 6.23
N SER A 505 -7.48 36.45 7.22
CA SER A 505 -8.89 36.14 7.43
C SER A 505 -9.68 37.40 7.78
N ALA A 506 -9.12 38.29 8.59
CA ALA A 506 -9.72 39.59 8.90
C ALA A 506 -9.88 40.51 7.67
N GLN A 507 -9.06 40.31 6.63
CA GLN A 507 -9.12 41.08 5.37
C GLN A 507 -9.95 40.41 4.28
N ALA A 508 -10.54 39.24 4.54
CA ALA A 508 -11.23 38.44 3.53
C ALA A 508 -12.34 39.20 2.80
N GLU A 509 -13.21 39.92 3.52
CA GLU A 509 -14.30 40.71 2.93
C GLU A 509 -13.80 41.95 2.17
N LEU A 510 -12.70 42.58 2.61
CA LEU A 510 -12.09 43.66 1.86
C LEU A 510 -11.55 43.14 0.52
N MET A 511 -10.89 41.99 0.53
CA MET A 511 -10.37 41.36 -0.69
C MET A 511 -11.51 40.87 -1.61
N ARG A 512 -12.63 40.41 -1.05
CA ARG A 512 -13.86 40.15 -1.82
C ARG A 512 -14.36 41.42 -2.50
N THR A 513 -14.42 42.53 -1.77
CA THR A 513 -14.83 43.84 -2.32
C THR A 513 -13.92 44.28 -3.46
N ILE A 514 -12.60 44.16 -3.28
CA ILE A 514 -11.61 44.47 -4.33
C ILE A 514 -11.80 43.55 -5.55
N ALA A 515 -12.05 42.26 -5.36
CA ALA A 515 -12.34 41.36 -6.47
C ALA A 515 -13.62 41.74 -7.22
N THR A 516 -14.65 42.20 -6.51
CA THR A 516 -15.91 42.68 -7.11
C THR A 516 -15.69 43.91 -8.01
N THR A 517 -14.80 44.83 -7.64
CA THR A 517 -14.57 46.09 -8.38
C THR A 517 -13.43 46.01 -9.40
N GLU A 518 -12.32 45.37 -9.05
CA GLU A 518 -11.08 45.32 -9.84
C GLU A 518 -10.74 43.93 -10.40
N GLY A 519 -11.54 42.92 -10.05
CA GLY A 519 -11.25 41.53 -10.40
C GLY A 519 -10.13 40.92 -9.54
N LEU A 520 -9.83 39.65 -9.83
CA LEU A 520 -8.82 38.88 -9.09
C LEU A 520 -7.39 39.44 -9.21
N ASP A 521 -7.09 40.18 -10.29
CA ASP A 521 -5.81 40.88 -10.45
C ASP A 521 -5.66 42.02 -9.45
N GLY A 522 -6.76 42.73 -9.13
CA GLY A 522 -6.81 43.73 -8.07
C GLY A 522 -6.45 43.14 -6.71
N VAL A 523 -6.97 41.95 -6.38
CA VAL A 523 -6.63 41.22 -5.15
C VAL A 523 -5.15 40.86 -5.10
N ALA A 524 -4.58 40.37 -6.21
CA ALA A 524 -3.16 40.03 -6.25
C ALA A 524 -2.26 41.27 -6.03
N ARG A 525 -2.64 42.41 -6.59
CA ARG A 525 -1.96 43.70 -6.36
C ARG A 525 -2.09 44.15 -4.91
N TYR A 526 -3.31 44.13 -4.35
CA TYR A 526 -3.55 44.47 -2.95
C TYR A 526 -2.73 43.59 -2.02
N PHE A 527 -2.72 42.28 -2.21
CA PHE A 527 -1.95 41.35 -1.39
C PHE A 527 -0.45 41.69 -1.39
N THR A 528 0.12 41.97 -2.57
CA THR A 528 1.55 42.32 -2.68
C THR A 528 1.87 43.67 -2.03
N GLN A 529 0.91 44.62 -2.02
CA GLN A 529 1.05 45.91 -1.34
C GLN A 529 0.88 45.80 0.18
N ALA A 530 -0.09 45.00 0.64
CA ALA A 530 -0.38 44.75 2.05
C ALA A 530 0.73 43.94 2.72
N PHE A 531 1.41 43.07 1.97
CA PHE A 531 2.52 42.23 2.43
C PHE A 531 3.76 42.43 1.55
N PRO A 532 4.48 43.55 1.69
CA PRO A 532 5.69 43.81 0.91
C PRO A 532 6.73 42.70 1.10
N GLY A 533 7.23 42.14 -0.01
CA GLY A 533 8.19 41.04 -0.01
C GLY A 533 7.57 39.65 -0.13
N ALA A 534 6.24 39.53 -0.07
CA ALA A 534 5.55 38.29 -0.39
C ALA A 534 5.61 38.01 -1.90
N SER A 535 5.69 36.73 -2.29
CA SER A 535 5.46 36.35 -3.69
C SER A 535 4.00 36.62 -4.07
N ALA A 536 3.77 37.15 -5.27
CA ALA A 536 2.43 37.37 -5.79
C ALA A 536 1.60 36.06 -5.74
N PRO A 537 0.32 36.14 -5.33
CA PRO A 537 -0.52 34.96 -5.23
C PRO A 537 -0.79 34.38 -6.62
N VAL A 538 -0.83 33.04 -6.72
CA VAL A 538 -1.05 32.36 -8.00
C VAL A 538 -2.55 32.40 -8.33
N GLN A 539 -2.89 33.08 -9.42
CA GLN A 539 -4.22 33.02 -10.01
C GLN A 539 -4.38 31.72 -10.79
N ARG A 540 -5.50 31.04 -10.58
CA ARG A 540 -5.87 29.84 -11.32
C ARG A 540 -7.21 30.09 -12.00
N ARG A 541 -7.32 29.68 -13.27
CA ARG A 541 -8.50 29.95 -14.09
C ARG A 541 -9.19 28.67 -14.52
N LYS A 542 -10.51 28.73 -14.69
CA LYS A 542 -11.36 27.64 -15.17
C LYS A 542 -11.22 26.35 -14.38
N ILE A 543 -11.15 26.46 -13.06
CA ILE A 543 -11.20 25.31 -12.16
C ILE A 543 -12.62 24.77 -12.13
N ALA A 544 -12.78 23.45 -12.33
CA ALA A 544 -14.07 22.80 -12.19
C ALA A 544 -14.25 22.29 -10.76
N VAL A 545 -15.28 22.76 -10.07
CA VAL A 545 -15.66 22.38 -8.72
C VAL A 545 -16.94 21.57 -8.79
N THR A 546 -16.96 20.43 -8.12
CA THR A 546 -18.15 19.57 -7.93
C THR A 546 -18.36 19.38 -6.43
N ALA A 547 -19.46 18.75 -6.01
CA ALA A 547 -19.67 18.42 -4.61
C ALA A 547 -18.57 17.51 -4.02
N ASN A 548 -18.00 16.63 -4.87
CA ASN A 548 -17.07 15.58 -4.41
C ASN A 548 -15.60 15.91 -4.68
N ASN A 549 -15.30 16.78 -5.65
CA ASN A 549 -13.93 16.99 -6.10
C ASN A 549 -13.71 18.37 -6.74
N ILE A 550 -12.45 18.80 -6.80
CA ILE A 550 -11.98 19.97 -7.54
C ILE A 550 -10.98 19.50 -8.61
N GLN A 551 -11.32 19.68 -9.88
CA GLN A 551 -10.43 19.32 -11.00
C GLN A 551 -9.53 20.50 -11.39
N GLY A 552 -8.25 20.21 -11.68
CA GLY A 552 -7.27 21.24 -12.06
C GLY A 552 -6.69 22.02 -10.87
N ALA A 553 -7.00 21.62 -9.64
CA ALA A 553 -6.43 22.20 -8.42
C ALA A 553 -5.44 21.24 -7.72
N ASP A 554 -4.69 21.78 -6.76
CA ASP A 554 -3.83 20.99 -5.89
C ASP A 554 -4.74 20.31 -4.86
N SER A 555 -4.52 19.01 -4.63
CA SER A 555 -5.28 18.18 -3.67
C SER A 555 -5.39 18.81 -2.28
N THR A 556 -4.42 19.64 -1.89
CA THR A 556 -4.41 20.35 -0.60
C THR A 556 -5.64 21.24 -0.41
N PHE A 557 -6.20 21.78 -1.51
CA PHE A 557 -7.36 22.68 -1.49
C PHE A 557 -8.70 21.97 -1.70
N ASN A 558 -8.69 20.64 -1.89
CA ASN A 558 -9.91 19.86 -2.05
C ASN A 558 -10.60 19.59 -0.70
N GLN A 559 -10.97 20.67 0.00
CA GLN A 559 -11.61 20.63 1.31
C GLN A 559 -13.15 20.71 1.17
N PRO A 560 -13.92 20.00 2.00
CA PRO A 560 -15.39 20.05 1.97
C PRO A 560 -15.94 21.46 2.09
N GLU A 561 -15.40 22.28 3.00
CA GLU A 561 -15.87 23.64 3.29
C GLU A 561 -15.76 24.55 2.05
N TYR A 562 -14.68 24.40 1.28
CA TYR A 562 -14.49 25.13 0.03
C TYR A 562 -15.52 24.70 -1.02
N ARG A 563 -15.68 23.38 -1.24
CA ARG A 563 -16.62 22.86 -2.23
C ARG A 563 -18.05 23.27 -1.89
N GLU A 564 -18.44 23.11 -0.63
CA GLU A 564 -19.77 23.48 -0.16
C GLU A 564 -20.04 24.98 -0.31
N ALA A 565 -19.09 25.85 0.04
CA ALA A 565 -19.25 27.29 -0.14
C ALA A 565 -19.46 27.68 -1.60
N VAL A 566 -18.65 27.14 -2.52
CA VAL A 566 -18.78 27.40 -3.96
C VAL A 566 -20.10 26.86 -4.51
N MET A 567 -20.45 25.61 -4.19
CA MET A 567 -21.69 24.98 -4.67
C MET A 567 -22.93 25.69 -4.11
N ASN A 568 -22.93 26.08 -2.83
CA ASN A 568 -24.05 26.79 -2.21
C ASN A 568 -24.24 28.20 -2.78
N ALA A 569 -23.17 28.89 -3.15
CA ALA A 569 -23.26 30.16 -3.87
C ALA A 569 -23.84 29.96 -5.27
N ALA A 570 -23.35 28.98 -6.01
CA ALA A 570 -23.80 28.67 -7.37
C ALA A 570 -25.27 28.22 -7.43
N LYS A 571 -25.77 27.51 -6.39
CA LYS A 571 -27.18 27.09 -6.28
C LYS A 571 -28.16 28.28 -6.23
N LYS A 572 -27.72 29.45 -5.79
CA LYS A 572 -28.54 30.68 -5.77
C LYS A 572 -28.69 31.33 -7.14
N LEU A 573 -27.86 30.94 -8.10
CA LEU A 573 -27.85 31.48 -9.46
C LEU A 573 -28.69 30.57 -10.37
N ASP A 574 -29.58 31.17 -11.16
CA ASP A 574 -30.28 30.48 -12.24
C ASP A 574 -29.27 30.08 -13.33
N PRO A 575 -29.09 28.77 -13.57
CA PRO A 575 -28.12 28.26 -14.53
C PRO A 575 -28.45 28.60 -16.00
N LEU A 576 -29.68 29.02 -16.31
CA LEU A 576 -30.09 29.40 -17.67
C LEU A 576 -29.66 30.82 -18.05
N LYS A 577 -29.28 31.64 -17.06
CA LYS A 577 -28.81 33.01 -17.28
C LYS A 577 -27.26 33.02 -17.30
N PRO A 578 -26.63 33.67 -18.29
CA PRO A 578 -25.17 33.83 -18.31
C PRO A 578 -24.65 34.42 -17.00
N ILE A 579 -23.59 33.85 -16.42
CA ILE A 579 -23.09 34.29 -15.11
C ILE A 579 -22.62 35.75 -15.10
N ILE A 580 -22.23 36.25 -16.28
CA ILE A 580 -21.74 37.61 -16.46
C ILE A 580 -22.85 38.65 -16.18
N ASP A 581 -24.11 38.26 -16.33
CA ASP A 581 -25.30 39.10 -16.17
C ASP A 581 -25.77 39.19 -14.71
N TYR A 582 -25.10 38.50 -13.78
CA TYR A 582 -25.31 38.67 -12.35
C TYR A 582 -24.40 39.76 -11.79
N PRO A 583 -24.83 40.49 -10.75
CA PRO A 583 -23.96 41.40 -10.00
C PRO A 583 -22.67 40.71 -9.59
N ALA A 584 -21.54 41.42 -9.69
CA ALA A 584 -20.23 40.86 -9.36
C ALA A 584 -20.16 40.37 -7.90
N ASP A 585 -20.94 40.97 -6.99
CA ASP A 585 -21.00 40.59 -5.57
C ASP A 585 -21.62 39.19 -5.35
N ASP A 586 -22.63 38.83 -6.16
CA ASP A 586 -23.33 37.55 -6.07
C ASP A 586 -22.49 36.38 -6.59
N ARG A 587 -21.49 36.67 -7.42
CA ARG A 587 -20.59 35.68 -8.03
C ARG A 587 -19.17 35.71 -7.47
N THR A 588 -18.89 36.55 -6.48
CA THR A 588 -17.56 36.66 -5.85
C THR A 588 -17.64 36.24 -4.39
N LEU A 589 -16.78 35.31 -4.00
CA LEU A 589 -16.75 34.71 -2.66
C LEU A 589 -15.37 34.91 -2.04
N ALA A 590 -15.35 35.16 -0.74
CA ALA A 590 -14.16 34.93 0.08
C ALA A 590 -14.38 33.68 0.94
N ILE A 591 -13.49 32.72 0.81
CA ILE A 591 -13.56 31.45 1.52
C ILE A 591 -12.32 31.34 2.40
N VAL A 592 -12.53 31.36 3.71
CA VAL A 592 -11.49 31.16 4.71
C VAL A 592 -11.35 29.67 4.95
N MET A 593 -10.15 29.12 4.74
CA MET A 593 -9.85 27.71 4.91
C MET A 593 -8.82 27.53 6.03
N PRO A 594 -9.26 27.22 7.27
CA PRO A 594 -8.37 27.12 8.43
C PRO A 594 -7.34 26.00 8.30
N LYS A 595 -7.75 24.83 7.79
CA LYS A 595 -6.87 23.65 7.69
C LYS A 595 -5.62 23.88 6.82
N PRO A 596 -5.70 24.43 5.60
CA PRO A 596 -4.51 24.80 4.82
C PRO A 596 -3.95 26.20 5.16
N LEU A 597 -4.51 26.92 6.14
CA LEU A 597 -4.18 28.31 6.47
C LEU A 597 -4.19 29.22 5.23
N THR A 598 -5.29 29.18 4.48
CA THR A 598 -5.42 29.86 3.19
C THR A 598 -6.74 30.61 3.11
N VAL A 599 -6.71 31.80 2.52
CA VAL A 599 -7.92 32.53 2.11
C VAL A 599 -8.01 32.46 0.59
N ALA A 600 -9.11 31.94 0.06
CA ALA A 600 -9.39 31.88 -1.36
C ALA A 600 -10.39 32.96 -1.74
N ILE A 601 -10.03 33.80 -2.73
CA ILE A 601 -11.00 34.67 -3.40
C ILE A 601 -11.39 34.01 -4.70
N VAL A 602 -12.68 33.74 -4.85
CA VAL A 602 -13.24 32.92 -5.92
C VAL A 602 -14.25 33.75 -6.69
N GLN A 603 -14.14 33.72 -8.02
CA GLN A 603 -15.14 34.28 -8.93
C GLN A 603 -15.77 33.14 -9.72
N LEU A 604 -17.10 33.03 -9.63
CA LEU A 604 -17.86 32.06 -10.41
C LEU A 604 -17.89 32.54 -11.87
N ILE A 605 -17.42 31.68 -12.78
CA ILE A 605 -17.37 31.96 -14.23
C ILE A 605 -18.38 31.14 -15.03
N GLY A 606 -18.97 30.10 -14.43
CA GLY A 606 -20.07 29.36 -15.03
C GLY A 606 -20.60 28.26 -14.13
N ARG A 607 -21.80 27.79 -14.43
CA ARG A 607 -22.43 26.62 -13.81
C ARG A 607 -22.95 25.73 -14.93
N ALA A 608 -22.64 24.45 -14.85
CA ALA A 608 -23.08 23.43 -15.79
C ALA A 608 -23.86 22.37 -15.01
N PRO A 609 -25.18 22.58 -14.81
CA PRO A 609 -26.03 21.56 -14.19
C PRO A 609 -26.09 20.31 -15.07
N VAL A 610 -26.52 19.20 -14.49
CA VAL A 610 -26.68 17.96 -15.26
C VAL A 610 -27.77 18.14 -16.31
N SER A 611 -27.41 18.02 -17.59
CA SER A 611 -28.36 18.07 -18.69
C SER A 611 -29.09 16.74 -18.87
N VAL A 612 -30.20 16.74 -19.62
CA VAL A 612 -30.95 15.51 -19.93
C VAL A 612 -30.08 14.53 -20.74
N GLU A 613 -29.26 15.02 -21.66
CA GLU A 613 -28.33 14.22 -22.45
C GLU A 613 -27.28 13.58 -21.54
N ARG A 614 -26.73 14.36 -20.60
CA ARG A 614 -25.77 13.85 -19.63
C ARG A 614 -26.40 12.80 -18.73
N MET A 615 -27.62 13.04 -18.23
CA MET A 615 -28.36 12.06 -17.45
C MET A 615 -28.62 10.78 -18.25
N ARG A 616 -28.99 10.87 -19.53
CA ARG A 616 -29.17 9.67 -20.39
C ARG A 616 -27.89 8.86 -20.56
N ASN A 617 -26.74 9.53 -20.58
CA ASN A 617 -25.44 8.87 -20.77
C ASN A 617 -24.79 8.43 -19.45
N GLU A 618 -25.08 9.09 -18.33
CA GLU A 618 -24.40 8.91 -17.04
C GLU A 618 -25.35 8.44 -15.90
N ALA A 619 -26.63 8.14 -16.17
CA ALA A 619 -27.60 7.71 -15.15
C ALA A 619 -27.08 6.51 -14.32
N ASP A 620 -26.48 5.52 -14.98
CA ASP A 620 -25.91 4.34 -14.31
C ASP A 620 -24.74 4.73 -13.39
N SER A 621 -23.93 5.73 -13.77
CA SER A 621 -22.84 6.25 -12.96
C SER A 621 -23.36 6.94 -11.71
N PHE A 622 -24.38 7.80 -11.83
CA PHE A 622 -25.01 8.45 -10.68
C PHE A 622 -25.70 7.43 -9.76
N GLY A 623 -26.37 6.43 -10.33
CA GLY A 623 -26.93 5.31 -9.58
C GLY A 623 -25.86 4.54 -8.81
N ALA A 624 -24.71 4.27 -9.43
CA ALA A 624 -23.59 3.60 -8.79
C ALA A 624 -22.95 4.45 -7.68
N ILE A 625 -22.80 5.76 -7.87
CA ILE A 625 -22.30 6.70 -6.84
C ILE A 625 -23.24 6.68 -5.62
N TYR A 626 -24.55 6.78 -5.86
CA TYR A 626 -25.54 6.69 -4.78
C TYR A 626 -25.48 5.33 -4.08
N ALA A 627 -25.48 4.23 -4.84
CA ALA A 627 -25.40 2.89 -4.28
C ALA A 627 -24.13 2.71 -3.43
N ALA A 628 -23.00 3.28 -3.83
CA ALA A 628 -21.77 3.25 -3.05
C ALA A 628 -21.84 4.09 -1.75
N LYS A 629 -22.63 5.17 -1.73
CA LYS A 629 -22.90 5.96 -0.52
C LYS A 629 -23.77 5.18 0.47
N GLU A 630 -24.83 4.54 -0.02
CA GLU A 630 -25.75 3.73 0.81
C GLU A 630 -25.13 2.40 1.26
N LEU A 631 -24.33 1.78 0.40
CA LEU A 631 -23.58 0.56 0.67
C LEU A 631 -22.08 0.83 0.74
N PRO A 632 -21.57 1.40 1.85
CA PRO A 632 -20.14 1.55 2.02
C PRO A 632 -19.46 0.17 2.02
N MET A 633 -18.18 0.07 1.68
CA MET A 633 -17.42 -1.20 1.67
C MET A 633 -17.53 -2.01 2.98
N LYS A 634 -17.84 -1.37 4.11
CA LYS A 634 -18.16 -2.05 5.37
C LYS A 634 -19.38 -2.98 5.22
N SER A 635 -20.43 -2.55 4.51
CA SER A 635 -21.64 -3.35 4.28
C SER A 635 -21.35 -4.64 3.50
N MET A 636 -20.34 -4.65 2.62
CA MET A 636 -19.87 -5.85 1.95
C MET A 636 -19.29 -6.86 2.94
N ARG A 637 -18.50 -6.42 3.92
CA ARG A 637 -18.02 -7.31 5.01
C ARG A 637 -19.16 -7.74 5.92
N ASP A 638 -20.13 -6.87 6.18
CA ASP A 638 -21.29 -7.23 6.99
C ASP A 638 -22.21 -8.22 6.26
N ALA A 639 -22.25 -8.21 4.92
CA ALA A 639 -23.09 -9.09 4.12
C ALA A 639 -22.40 -10.39 3.69
N PHE A 640 -21.09 -10.36 3.44
CA PHE A 640 -20.31 -11.46 2.89
C PHE A 640 -19.06 -11.79 3.71
N GLY A 641 -18.89 -11.24 4.91
CA GLY A 641 -17.83 -11.63 5.83
C GLY A 641 -18.10 -12.99 6.46
N TYR A 642 -17.05 -13.60 7.03
CA TYR A 642 -17.13 -14.99 7.49
C TYR A 642 -18.24 -15.21 8.54
N SER A 643 -18.37 -14.31 9.53
CA SER A 643 -19.43 -14.40 10.54
C SER A 643 -20.82 -14.32 9.92
N ALA A 644 -21.06 -13.33 9.06
CA ALA A 644 -22.36 -13.15 8.41
C ALA A 644 -22.72 -14.35 7.52
N MET A 645 -21.73 -14.89 6.79
CA MET A 645 -21.92 -16.07 5.96
C MET A 645 -22.14 -17.33 6.79
N ARG A 646 -21.43 -17.50 7.91
CA ARG A 646 -21.63 -18.60 8.87
C ARG A 646 -23.07 -18.62 9.37
N ASP A 647 -23.57 -17.47 9.80
CA ASP A 647 -24.91 -17.33 10.36
C ASP A 647 -25.98 -17.54 9.27
N ARG A 648 -25.84 -16.87 8.12
CA ARG A 648 -26.78 -16.99 6.97
C ARG A 648 -26.86 -18.42 6.44
N MET A 649 -25.72 -19.11 6.36
CA MET A 649 -25.63 -20.46 5.83
C MET A 649 -25.77 -21.55 6.90
N LYS A 650 -26.03 -21.17 8.17
CA LYS A 650 -26.13 -22.09 9.31
C LYS A 650 -24.96 -23.08 9.35
N PHE A 651 -23.74 -22.55 9.21
CA PHE A 651 -22.53 -23.36 9.20
C PHE A 651 -22.17 -23.81 10.61
N VAL A 652 -21.98 -25.11 10.78
CA VAL A 652 -21.53 -25.73 12.03
C VAL A 652 -20.28 -26.54 11.73
N ASP A 653 -19.18 -26.20 12.39
CA ASP A 653 -17.94 -26.96 12.32
C ASP A 653 -17.96 -28.08 13.35
N LEU A 654 -17.85 -29.33 12.90
CA LEU A 654 -17.88 -30.53 13.75
C LEU A 654 -16.46 -31.00 14.12
N THR A 655 -15.42 -30.35 13.59
CA THR A 655 -14.02 -30.68 13.90
C THR A 655 -13.51 -29.96 15.13
N ARG A 656 -14.07 -28.79 15.43
CA ARG A 656 -13.86 -28.09 16.69
C ARG A 656 -14.75 -28.78 17.72
N GLY A 657 -14.14 -29.46 18.68
CA GLY A 657 -14.88 -30.12 19.77
C GLY A 657 -15.87 -29.14 20.41
N SER A 658 -17.03 -29.63 20.79
CA SER A 658 -18.16 -28.92 21.40
C SER A 658 -17.84 -28.13 22.68
N ASP A 659 -16.58 -28.08 23.12
CA ASP A 659 -16.14 -27.48 24.37
C ASP A 659 -15.62 -26.04 24.19
N GLU A 660 -15.48 -25.55 22.94
CA GLU A 660 -15.28 -24.14 22.62
C GLU A 660 -16.57 -23.53 22.03
N GLU A 661 -17.66 -23.52 22.80
CA GLU A 661 -18.68 -22.48 22.59
C GLU A 661 -18.02 -21.13 22.89
N GLU A 662 -17.49 -20.48 21.83
CA GLU A 662 -17.23 -19.05 21.83
C GLU A 662 -18.47 -18.35 22.40
N SER A 663 -18.33 -17.82 23.62
CA SER A 663 -19.34 -16.96 24.23
C SER A 663 -19.81 -15.96 23.17
N PRO A 664 -21.12 -15.85 22.92
CA PRO A 664 -21.65 -14.96 21.90
C PRO A 664 -21.05 -13.59 22.14
N ALA A 665 -20.40 -13.05 21.11
CA ALA A 665 -19.85 -11.72 21.10
C ALA A 665 -20.86 -10.78 21.76
N GLN A 666 -20.44 -10.14 22.85
CA GLN A 666 -21.22 -9.11 23.52
C GLN A 666 -21.70 -8.14 22.44
N THR A 667 -23.02 -8.17 22.21
CA THR A 667 -23.69 -7.13 21.45
C THR A 667 -23.29 -5.81 22.09
N PRO A 668 -22.73 -4.82 21.35
CA PRO A 668 -22.48 -3.53 21.94
C PRO A 668 -23.83 -3.02 22.44
N ALA A 669 -23.93 -2.84 23.76
CA ALA A 669 -25.14 -2.37 24.43
C ALA A 669 -25.58 -1.08 23.72
N THR A 670 -26.68 -1.19 22.98
CA THR A 670 -27.36 -0.04 22.43
C THR A 670 -27.95 0.66 23.65
N SER A 671 -27.34 1.78 24.07
CA SER A 671 -27.97 2.68 25.03
C SER A 671 -29.39 2.96 24.54
N PRO A 672 -30.43 2.77 25.38
CA PRO A 672 -31.77 3.12 24.98
C PRO A 672 -31.82 4.61 24.68
N ALA A 673 -32.24 4.95 23.46
CA ALA A 673 -32.57 6.31 23.09
C ALA A 673 -33.59 6.86 24.10
N PRO A 674 -33.46 8.14 24.52
CA PRO A 674 -34.42 8.74 25.44
C PRO A 674 -35.78 8.81 24.73
N VAL A 675 -36.77 8.19 25.36
CA VAL A 675 -38.18 8.33 25.02
C VAL A 675 -38.54 9.80 25.24
N THR A 676 -38.61 10.58 24.17
CA THR A 676 -39.23 11.90 24.19
C THR A 676 -40.74 11.71 24.26
N THR A 677 -41.29 11.95 25.45
CA THR A 677 -42.74 12.08 25.66
C THR A 677 -43.24 13.32 24.91
N PRO A 678 -44.36 13.24 24.17
CA PRO A 678 -44.93 14.41 23.54
C PRO A 678 -45.55 15.32 24.61
N SER A 679 -45.03 16.54 24.71
CA SER A 679 -45.65 17.60 25.50
C SER A 679 -46.97 18.00 24.85
N GLN A 680 -48.08 17.83 25.57
CA GLN A 680 -49.37 18.43 25.23
C GLN A 680 -49.28 19.96 25.33
N PRO A 681 -50.09 20.70 24.54
CA PRO A 681 -50.03 22.15 24.48
C PRO A 681 -50.74 22.77 25.69
N ALA A 682 -50.07 23.72 26.35
CA ALA A 682 -50.67 24.58 27.35
C ALA A 682 -51.60 25.60 26.68
N GLU A 683 -52.88 25.53 27.07
CA GLU A 683 -53.90 26.57 27.01
C GLU A 683 -53.32 27.98 27.24
N HIS A 684 -53.46 28.84 26.24
CA HIS A 684 -53.34 30.29 26.42
C HIS A 684 -54.71 30.86 26.74
N ALA A 685 -54.81 31.34 27.99
CA ALA A 685 -55.96 32.03 28.54
C ALA A 685 -56.20 33.38 27.88
N GLU A 686 -57.48 33.73 27.85
CA GLU A 686 -58.14 34.93 27.35
C GLU A 686 -57.54 36.25 27.85
N SER A 687 -57.39 37.20 26.93
CA SER A 687 -57.23 38.63 27.22
C SER A 687 -58.62 39.28 27.37
N PRO A 688 -58.87 40.08 28.42
CA PRO A 688 -60.08 40.90 28.47
C PRO A 688 -59.88 42.23 27.74
N THR A 689 -60.92 42.59 26.99
CA THR A 689 -61.17 43.86 26.32
C THR A 689 -61.27 45.02 27.31
N PRO A 690 -60.83 46.24 26.94
CA PRO A 690 -61.31 47.46 27.59
C PRO A 690 -62.49 48.05 26.81
N SER A 691 -63.54 48.44 27.53
CA SER A 691 -64.59 49.34 27.02
C SER A 691 -64.46 50.73 27.66
N PRO A 692 -65.00 51.79 27.03
CA PRO A 692 -64.47 53.15 27.11
C PRO A 692 -65.25 54.05 28.07
N ALA A 693 -64.59 55.10 28.58
CA ALA A 693 -65.21 56.38 28.95
C ALA A 693 -64.11 57.44 29.16
N GLY A 694 -64.18 58.55 28.43
CA GLY A 694 -63.29 59.71 28.54
C GLY A 694 -63.04 60.38 27.20
#